data_AF-A0A4U7AW28-F1
#
_entry.id   AF-A0A4U7AW28-F1
#
_cell.length_a   1.000
_cell.length_b   1.000
_cell.length_c   1.000
_cell.angle_alpha   90.00
_cell.angle_beta   90.00
_cell.angle_gamma   90.00
#
_symmetry.space_group_name_H-M   'P 1'
#
loop_
_entity.id
_entity.type
_entity.pdbx_description
1 polymer ?
#
loop_
_entity_poly.entity_id
_entity_poly.type
_entity_poly.pdbx_seq_one_letter_code
_entity_poly.pdbx_strand_id
1 'polypeptide(L)'
;MSSIPFDITDPQALQSRARELISESYGKYHPYHGFSTTSCQIYDTAWVAMVTKTLQSGEIVWAFPKCFQYLLASQADDGSWGMQSHSQTAGILDTAAALLALHRHLERPLQIDAIKPSVLEDRIKKATEALIILLKAWSDVVTTNHIGVEVIMPHLLEELRKLDPSLRATFDAEEDLMRMNREKLTRFKASSLYHDQPSSALHSLEAFLGKIDFDAVGHHLHHGSMMASPSSTAAYLIGSSKYNPSAEEYLTHVAEAGSGRGTGGIPGTFPTTFFELSWVCATLLGNCFNYDELQSPDLEAIGDILVDAFKSEGGIIGFAPRAWDVDDTAKGLIALAAMGRSSKADPRPMIKAFEKADHFTTFGTERDPSFTSNCHVLMALLALDTELDLYRQQIHKTVSFLCDFAFNCDGLLKDKWHMSTLYPSLLLTQAFLEVLQLDDQQRLGDLLMSDERHKLYVVLYQTSLRTLWAQKPNVLFLPLLRRQRDSIFNRNEKMFTSDDYVDVIPFTWIVCNNRTGVYASSYLTLNMMIISLYGYQVDEFMDGVASKLLNGHGGGLKTLIDALLEKTMLDDDHSHRESTRCADTYRRKIDTSVDTEHEAVLGIERFISYVLRHRSVTLAHPISRMELHRELRAFLHAHCDQMDENRRFQEQDTWEELETPAQTFFQYARTTGGDHVACAYSLSFMLCLLSSLLKRGGAVFETAEQRYLAAAAARHLTTACRIHNDYGSIARDREERNINGVHYPEFRQTSATGKTSLDAKKQALLFLGKIHR
;
A
#
# COMPACT_ATOMS: atom_id res chain seq x y z
N MET A 1 1.78 -6.85 -5.50
CA MET A 1 2.38 -6.83 -4.13
C MET A 1 1.91 -8.08 -3.42
N SER A 2 2.84 -8.95 -3.04
CA SER A 2 2.62 -10.26 -2.41
C SER A 2 1.83 -10.17 -1.10
N SER A 3 1.15 -11.27 -0.75
CA SER A 3 0.55 -11.53 0.57
C SER A 3 1.51 -11.11 1.68
N ILE A 4 1.00 -10.57 2.79
CA ILE A 4 1.78 -10.55 4.04
C ILE A 4 1.71 -12.00 4.54
N PRO A 5 2.80 -12.77 4.50
CA PRO A 5 2.75 -14.21 4.76
C PRO A 5 2.75 -14.55 6.27
N PHE A 6 2.52 -13.57 7.16
CA PHE A 6 2.71 -13.73 8.60
C PHE A 6 1.63 -13.03 9.45
N ASP A 7 1.41 -13.58 10.64
CA ASP A 7 0.45 -13.08 11.62
C ASP A 7 0.94 -11.76 12.25
N ILE A 8 0.30 -10.65 11.89
CA ILE A 8 0.59 -9.30 12.42
C ILE A 8 0.27 -9.14 13.92
N THR A 9 -0.25 -10.17 14.59
CA THR A 9 -0.58 -10.15 16.02
C THR A 9 0.43 -10.86 16.91
N ASP A 10 1.45 -11.51 16.34
CA ASP A 10 2.54 -12.12 17.10
C ASP A 10 3.75 -11.16 17.19
N PRO A 11 4.06 -10.62 18.38
CA PRO A 11 5.24 -9.79 18.58
C PRO A 11 6.55 -10.48 18.16
N GLN A 12 6.66 -11.80 18.34
CA GLN A 12 7.85 -12.55 17.94
C GLN A 12 7.97 -12.69 16.42
N ALA A 13 6.85 -12.89 15.72
CA ALA A 13 6.83 -12.88 14.25
C ALA A 13 7.17 -11.50 13.69
N LEU A 14 6.66 -10.43 14.29
CA LEU A 14 6.99 -9.04 13.90
C LEU A 14 8.47 -8.73 14.08
N GLN A 15 9.04 -9.11 15.24
CA GLN A 15 10.47 -8.97 15.54
C GLN A 15 11.33 -9.78 14.55
N SER A 16 10.93 -11.03 14.26
CA SER A 16 11.64 -11.88 13.30
C SER A 16 11.61 -11.28 11.91
N ARG A 17 10.46 -10.74 11.46
CA ARG A 17 10.37 -10.08 10.16
C ARG A 17 11.16 -8.78 10.08
N ALA A 18 11.22 -8.01 11.18
CA ALA A 18 12.06 -6.83 11.25
C ALA A 18 13.55 -7.19 11.07
N ARG A 19 14.01 -8.28 11.70
CA ARG A 19 15.37 -8.81 11.47
C ARG A 19 15.58 -9.32 10.04
N GLU A 20 14.59 -9.99 9.45
CA GLU A 20 14.66 -10.39 8.03
C GLU A 20 14.77 -9.18 7.10
N LEU A 21 14.02 -8.09 7.34
CA LEU A 21 14.14 -6.87 6.54
C LEU A 21 15.53 -6.23 6.66
N ILE A 22 16.13 -6.23 7.86
CA ILE A 22 17.50 -5.78 8.09
C ILE A 22 18.47 -6.65 7.28
N SER A 23 18.34 -7.97 7.37
CA SER A 23 19.19 -8.93 6.66
C SER A 23 19.04 -8.83 5.13
N GLU A 24 17.81 -8.68 4.62
CA GLU A 24 17.52 -8.46 3.21
C GLU A 24 18.10 -7.13 2.70
N SER A 25 18.14 -6.10 3.53
CA SER A 25 18.70 -4.79 3.17
C SER A 25 20.22 -4.85 3.11
N TYR A 26 20.85 -5.42 4.15
CA TYR A 26 22.30 -5.62 4.18
C TYR A 26 22.78 -6.58 3.08
N GLY A 27 22.06 -7.68 2.83
CA GLY A 27 22.41 -8.68 1.82
C GLY A 27 22.40 -8.16 0.38
N LYS A 28 21.75 -7.01 0.11
CA LYS A 28 21.79 -6.34 -1.20
C LYS A 28 22.98 -5.39 -1.36
N TYR A 29 23.62 -5.00 -0.27
CA TYR A 29 24.67 -3.99 -0.28
C TYR A 29 25.92 -4.47 -1.03
N HIS A 30 26.31 -3.73 -2.06
CA HIS A 30 27.59 -3.88 -2.74
C HIS A 30 28.58 -2.80 -2.26
N PRO A 31 29.79 -3.13 -1.78
CA PRO A 31 30.74 -2.15 -1.24
C PRO A 31 31.12 -1.02 -2.21
N TYR A 32 31.21 -1.33 -3.51
CA TYR A 32 31.54 -0.33 -4.54
C TYR A 32 30.31 0.37 -5.13
N HIS A 33 29.35 -0.38 -5.68
CA HIS A 33 28.17 0.17 -6.35
C HIS A 33 27.00 0.54 -5.43
N GLY A 34 27.01 0.15 -4.15
CA GLY A 34 25.87 0.30 -3.25
C GLY A 34 24.70 -0.60 -3.63
N PHE A 35 23.48 -0.19 -3.28
CA PHE A 35 22.26 -0.83 -3.75
C PHE A 35 21.12 0.18 -3.90
N SER A 36 20.07 -0.22 -4.61
CA SER A 36 18.79 0.49 -4.62
C SER A 36 17.64 -0.49 -4.80
N THR A 37 16.53 -0.25 -4.10
CA THR A 37 15.26 -0.96 -4.30
C THR A 37 14.19 -0.09 -4.97
N THR A 38 14.56 1.10 -5.46
CA THR A 38 13.66 2.00 -6.19
C THR A 38 13.14 1.35 -7.48
N SER A 39 11.88 1.60 -7.84
CA SER A 39 11.27 1.00 -9.03
C SER A 39 11.88 1.56 -10.32
N CYS A 40 11.83 0.77 -11.39
CA CYS A 40 12.21 1.23 -12.72
C CYS A 40 11.38 2.45 -13.15
N GLN A 41 12.02 3.39 -13.85
CA GLN A 41 11.42 4.58 -14.42
C GLN A 41 11.58 4.55 -15.94
N ILE A 42 10.53 4.91 -16.67
CA ILE A 42 10.58 4.95 -18.13
C ILE A 42 11.52 6.06 -18.59
N TYR A 43 11.45 7.22 -17.95
CA TYR A 43 12.35 8.35 -18.19
C TYR A 43 13.83 7.94 -18.25
N ASP A 44 14.37 7.34 -17.19
CA ASP A 44 15.78 6.92 -17.16
C ASP A 44 16.09 5.80 -18.12
N THR A 45 15.16 4.85 -18.27
CA THR A 45 15.29 3.75 -19.24
C THR A 45 15.43 4.29 -20.67
N ALA A 46 14.69 5.36 -21.00
CA ALA A 46 14.74 6.01 -22.31
C ALA A 46 16.10 6.68 -22.57
N TRP A 47 16.65 7.38 -21.59
CA TRP A 47 17.99 7.98 -21.71
C TRP A 47 19.09 6.92 -21.90
N VAL A 48 19.05 5.85 -21.11
CA VAL A 48 20.02 4.74 -21.24
C VAL A 48 19.87 4.02 -22.60
N ALA A 49 18.65 3.91 -23.13
CA ALA A 49 18.40 3.32 -24.45
C ALA A 49 19.02 4.13 -25.61
N MET A 50 19.36 5.40 -25.40
CA MET A 50 19.98 6.28 -26.40
C MET A 50 21.51 6.30 -26.37
N VAL A 51 22.16 5.51 -25.51
CA VAL A 51 23.62 5.44 -25.47
C VAL A 51 24.16 4.59 -26.63
N THR A 52 25.04 5.15 -27.44
CA THR A 52 25.80 4.42 -28.47
C THR A 52 27.24 4.22 -28.07
N LYS A 53 27.86 3.10 -28.47
CA LYS A 53 29.30 2.87 -28.34
C LYS A 53 29.92 2.43 -29.67
N THR A 54 31.18 2.82 -29.88
CA THR A 54 31.98 2.36 -31.03
C THR A 54 32.80 1.16 -30.59
N LEU A 55 32.59 0.02 -31.24
CA LEU A 55 33.33 -1.22 -30.98
C LEU A 55 34.76 -1.12 -31.49
N GLN A 56 35.63 -2.05 -31.07
CA GLN A 56 37.01 -2.15 -31.59
C GLN A 56 37.06 -2.35 -33.11
N SER A 57 36.00 -2.91 -33.71
CA SER A 57 35.83 -3.04 -35.16
C SER A 57 35.57 -1.71 -35.89
N GLY A 58 35.32 -0.62 -35.15
CA GLY A 58 34.86 0.66 -35.70
C GLY A 58 33.33 0.74 -35.90
N GLU A 59 32.60 -0.35 -35.65
CA GLU A 59 31.15 -0.38 -35.74
C GLU A 59 30.48 0.37 -34.58
N ILE A 60 29.45 1.17 -34.87
CA ILE A 60 28.67 1.85 -33.84
C ILE A 60 27.43 1.04 -33.51
N VAL A 61 27.20 0.77 -32.23
CA VAL A 61 26.07 -0.01 -31.72
C VAL A 61 25.37 0.71 -30.57
N TRP A 62 24.10 0.42 -30.33
CA TRP A 62 23.44 0.78 -29.07
C TRP A 62 24.09 0.01 -27.91
N ALA A 63 24.55 0.68 -26.86
CA ALA A 63 25.21 0.03 -25.74
C ALA A 63 24.22 -0.82 -24.91
N PHE A 64 22.96 -0.35 -24.79
CA PHE A 64 21.94 -0.98 -23.95
C PHE A 64 20.65 -1.31 -24.74
N PRO A 65 20.70 -2.27 -25.70
CA PRO A 65 19.56 -2.58 -26.56
C PRO A 65 18.34 -3.13 -25.80
N LYS A 66 18.54 -3.75 -24.62
CA LYS A 66 17.45 -4.22 -23.76
C LYS A 66 16.61 -3.07 -23.18
N CYS A 67 17.20 -1.91 -22.93
CA CYS A 67 16.44 -0.73 -22.47
C CYS A 67 15.42 -0.31 -23.54
N PHE A 68 15.82 -0.32 -24.82
CA PHE A 68 14.89 -0.05 -25.92
C PHE A 68 13.77 -1.10 -26.01
N GLN A 69 14.10 -2.39 -25.86
CA GLN A 69 13.09 -3.46 -25.82
C GLN A 69 12.10 -3.26 -24.67
N TYR A 70 12.58 -2.84 -23.51
CA TYR A 70 11.74 -2.52 -22.35
C TYR A 70 10.76 -1.39 -22.65
N LEU A 71 11.20 -0.30 -23.32
CA LEU A 71 10.30 0.79 -23.72
C LEU A 71 9.18 0.28 -24.63
N LEU A 72 9.52 -0.50 -25.65
CA LEU A 72 8.54 -1.04 -26.61
C LEU A 72 7.52 -1.97 -25.96
N ALA A 73 7.96 -2.77 -24.99
CA ALA A 73 7.11 -3.66 -24.21
C ALA A 73 6.22 -2.92 -23.21
N SER A 74 6.64 -1.72 -22.77
CA SER A 74 5.96 -0.93 -21.74
C SER A 74 5.07 0.18 -22.30
N GLN A 75 5.00 0.33 -23.63
CA GLN A 75 4.10 1.31 -24.26
C GLN A 75 2.64 0.89 -24.02
N ALA A 76 1.82 1.82 -23.53
CA ALA A 76 0.39 1.60 -23.36
C ALA A 76 -0.35 1.57 -24.71
N ASP A 77 -1.58 1.06 -24.71
CA ASP A 77 -2.43 0.97 -25.91
C ASP A 77 -2.74 2.34 -26.52
N ASP A 78 -2.83 3.38 -25.69
CA ASP A 78 -3.02 4.78 -26.13
C ASP A 78 -1.74 5.42 -26.68
N GLY A 79 -0.59 4.73 -26.57
CA GLY A 79 0.71 5.19 -27.03
C GLY A 79 1.57 5.87 -25.97
N SER A 80 1.05 6.16 -24.79
CA SER A 80 1.78 6.82 -23.69
C SER A 80 2.68 5.85 -22.90
N TRP A 81 3.54 6.43 -22.07
CA TRP A 81 4.20 5.73 -20.97
C TRP A 81 3.88 6.46 -19.66
N GLY A 82 3.54 5.69 -18.64
CA GLY A 82 3.28 6.25 -17.30
C GLY A 82 1.85 6.74 -17.11
N MET A 83 0.88 5.82 -17.04
CA MET A 83 -0.35 6.06 -16.29
C MET A 83 -0.09 5.92 -14.78
N GLN A 84 0.78 6.77 -14.21
CA GLN A 84 0.79 6.92 -12.76
C GLN A 84 -0.50 7.69 -12.38
N SER A 85 -1.38 7.07 -11.59
CA SER A 85 -2.69 7.64 -11.20
C SER A 85 -2.62 8.95 -10.38
N HIS A 86 -1.42 9.47 -10.12
CA HIS A 86 -1.20 10.52 -9.12
C HIS A 86 -0.39 11.73 -9.64
N SER A 87 0.22 11.69 -10.82
CA SER A 87 0.99 12.80 -11.40
C SER A 87 0.93 12.78 -12.94
N GLN A 88 0.37 13.83 -13.53
CA GLN A 88 0.39 14.05 -14.98
C GLN A 88 1.81 14.39 -15.47
N THR A 89 2.53 15.21 -14.69
CA THR A 89 3.91 15.60 -15.01
C THR A 89 4.83 14.39 -15.22
N ALA A 90 4.70 13.36 -14.40
CA ALA A 90 5.51 12.14 -14.51
C ALA A 90 5.23 11.39 -15.82
N GLY A 91 3.95 11.18 -16.15
CA GLY A 91 3.55 10.53 -17.41
C GLY A 91 3.97 11.33 -18.66
N ILE A 92 3.97 12.67 -18.58
CA ILE A 92 4.46 13.54 -19.65
C ILE A 92 5.97 13.38 -19.84
N LEU A 93 6.75 13.40 -18.75
CA LEU A 93 8.20 13.20 -18.80
C LEU A 93 8.56 11.82 -19.36
N ASP A 94 7.91 10.77 -18.87
CA ASP A 94 8.09 9.39 -19.34
C ASP A 94 7.78 9.26 -20.83
N THR A 95 6.61 9.77 -21.26
CA THR A 95 6.17 9.71 -22.65
C THR A 95 7.10 10.50 -23.57
N ALA A 96 7.52 11.71 -23.16
CA ALA A 96 8.41 12.55 -23.95
C ALA A 96 9.81 11.95 -24.11
N ALA A 97 10.40 11.42 -23.02
CA ALA A 97 11.70 10.77 -23.08
C ALA A 97 11.66 9.49 -23.93
N ALA A 98 10.64 8.64 -23.75
CA ALA A 98 10.45 7.43 -24.54
C ALA A 98 10.25 7.75 -26.03
N LEU A 99 9.43 8.76 -26.36
CA LEU A 99 9.21 9.22 -27.73
C LEU A 99 10.52 9.67 -28.38
N LEU A 100 11.35 10.44 -27.65
CA LEU A 100 12.67 10.86 -28.14
C LEU A 100 13.54 9.64 -28.44
N ALA A 101 13.58 8.65 -27.55
CA ALA A 101 14.33 7.41 -27.77
C ALA A 101 13.82 6.63 -29.01
N LEU A 102 12.50 6.52 -29.22
CA LEU A 102 11.95 5.89 -30.42
C LEU A 102 12.41 6.60 -31.70
N HIS A 103 12.41 7.94 -31.73
CA HIS A 103 12.92 8.69 -32.88
C HIS A 103 14.41 8.43 -33.14
N ARG A 104 15.25 8.39 -32.10
CA ARG A 104 16.69 8.09 -32.26
C ARG A 104 16.93 6.69 -32.83
N HIS A 105 16.17 5.70 -32.38
CA HIS A 105 16.24 4.32 -32.90
C HIS A 105 15.68 4.20 -34.33
N LEU A 106 14.68 5.00 -34.71
CA LEU A 106 14.21 5.05 -36.10
C LEU A 106 15.26 5.69 -37.03
N GLU A 107 15.89 6.78 -36.60
CA GLU A 107 16.96 7.46 -37.34
C GLU A 107 18.19 6.56 -37.51
N ARG A 108 18.53 5.80 -36.45
CA ARG A 108 19.70 4.91 -36.41
C ARG A 108 19.30 3.52 -35.89
N PRO A 109 18.79 2.62 -36.75
CA PRO A 109 18.40 1.27 -36.33
C PRO A 109 19.56 0.46 -35.72
N LEU A 110 20.79 0.66 -36.24
CA LEU A 110 22.00 -0.07 -35.84
C LEU A 110 21.73 -1.58 -35.77
N GLN A 111 22.06 -2.25 -34.65
CA GLN A 111 21.92 -3.70 -34.50
C GLN A 111 20.49 -4.19 -34.20
N ILE A 112 19.47 -3.32 -34.27
CA ILE A 112 18.08 -3.66 -33.95
C ILE A 112 17.32 -4.08 -35.22
N ASP A 113 17.46 -5.35 -35.61
CA ASP A 113 16.79 -5.90 -36.81
C ASP A 113 15.41 -6.51 -36.54
N ALA A 114 15.06 -6.71 -35.26
CA ALA A 114 13.85 -7.44 -34.86
C ALA A 114 12.53 -6.68 -35.13
N ILE A 115 12.60 -5.37 -35.45
CA ILE A 115 11.43 -4.50 -35.54
C ILE A 115 11.44 -3.79 -36.88
N LYS A 116 10.34 -3.92 -37.62
CA LYS A 116 10.18 -3.25 -38.90
C LYS A 116 10.04 -1.73 -38.68
N PRO A 117 10.68 -0.88 -39.51
CA PRO A 117 10.54 0.57 -39.40
C PRO A 117 9.09 1.05 -39.35
N SER A 118 8.19 0.46 -40.16
CA SER A 118 6.77 0.82 -40.16
C SER A 118 6.04 0.56 -38.83
N VAL A 119 6.48 -0.44 -38.06
CA VAL A 119 5.92 -0.71 -36.72
C VAL A 119 6.40 0.35 -35.74
N LEU A 120 7.67 0.76 -35.86
CA LEU A 120 8.23 1.82 -35.02
C LEU A 120 7.59 3.18 -35.35
N GLU A 121 7.36 3.49 -36.62
CA GLU A 121 6.62 4.67 -37.07
C GLU A 121 5.20 4.73 -36.52
N ASP A 122 4.45 3.62 -36.51
CA ASP A 122 3.10 3.56 -35.90
C ASP A 122 3.15 3.84 -34.39
N ARG A 123 4.14 3.29 -33.69
CA ARG A 123 4.35 3.53 -32.26
C ARG A 123 4.72 4.98 -31.95
N ILE A 124 5.58 5.58 -32.76
CA ILE A 124 5.95 7.01 -32.68
C ILE A 124 4.72 7.88 -32.90
N LYS A 125 3.90 7.57 -33.91
CA LYS A 125 2.67 8.30 -34.19
C LYS A 125 1.72 8.29 -32.99
N LYS A 126 1.43 7.10 -32.44
CA LYS A 126 0.57 6.96 -31.25
C LYS A 126 1.14 7.71 -30.05
N ALA A 127 2.43 7.58 -29.78
CA ALA A 127 3.10 8.28 -28.69
C ALA A 127 3.06 9.81 -28.85
N THR A 128 3.19 10.31 -30.07
CA THR A 128 3.07 11.74 -30.39
C THR A 128 1.64 12.23 -30.13
N GLU A 129 0.64 11.50 -30.61
CA GLU A 129 -0.78 11.81 -30.37
C GLU A 129 -1.09 11.82 -28.86
N ALA A 130 -0.61 10.83 -28.12
CA ALA A 130 -0.74 10.75 -26.67
C ALA A 130 -0.06 11.93 -25.95
N LEU A 131 1.18 12.26 -26.31
CA LEU A 131 1.91 13.37 -25.70
C LEU A 131 1.20 14.71 -25.93
N ILE A 132 0.65 14.94 -27.13
CA ILE A 132 -0.14 16.15 -27.41
C ILE A 132 -1.39 16.23 -26.50
N ILE A 133 -2.08 15.11 -26.30
CA ILE A 133 -3.25 15.05 -25.40
C ILE A 133 -2.82 15.34 -23.95
N LEU A 134 -1.75 14.71 -23.49
CA LEU A 134 -1.23 14.90 -22.14
C LEU A 134 -0.79 16.34 -21.89
N LEU A 135 -0.04 16.96 -22.82
CA LEU A 135 0.41 18.34 -22.72
C LEU A 135 -0.77 19.32 -22.65
N LYS A 136 -1.83 19.09 -23.43
CA LYS A 136 -3.06 19.90 -23.39
C LYS A 136 -3.83 19.77 -22.09
N ALA A 137 -3.79 18.60 -21.45
CA ALA A 137 -4.46 18.34 -20.18
C ALA A 137 -3.59 18.65 -18.95
N TRP A 138 -2.35 19.10 -19.16
CA TRP A 138 -1.36 19.25 -18.11
C TRP A 138 -1.72 20.38 -17.14
N SER A 139 -1.95 20.04 -15.88
CA SER A 139 -2.48 20.95 -14.87
C SER A 139 -1.71 20.94 -13.54
N ASP A 140 -0.71 20.05 -13.40
CA ASP A 140 -0.04 19.80 -12.12
C ASP A 140 1.45 20.16 -12.08
N VAL A 141 1.97 20.83 -13.12
CA VAL A 141 3.41 21.20 -13.23
C VAL A 141 3.88 22.03 -12.03
N VAL A 142 3.06 22.99 -11.59
CA VAL A 142 3.38 23.88 -10.46
C VAL A 142 3.21 23.15 -9.12
N THR A 143 2.23 22.24 -9.03
CA THR A 143 1.82 21.65 -7.75
C THR A 143 2.61 20.41 -7.37
N THR A 144 3.15 19.67 -8.35
CA THR A 144 3.95 18.46 -8.12
C THR A 144 5.44 18.73 -8.01
N ASN A 145 5.95 19.78 -8.69
CA ASN A 145 7.33 20.26 -8.60
C ASN A 145 8.40 19.14 -8.68
N HIS A 146 8.27 18.24 -9.66
CA HIS A 146 9.20 17.13 -9.89
C HIS A 146 10.65 17.62 -10.06
N ILE A 147 11.60 16.80 -9.63
CA ILE A 147 13.04 17.12 -9.64
C ILE A 147 13.48 17.51 -11.06
N GLY A 148 13.97 18.73 -11.21
CA GLY A 148 14.57 19.22 -12.46
C GLY A 148 13.58 19.45 -13.60
N VAL A 149 12.27 19.31 -13.38
CA VAL A 149 11.25 19.45 -14.45
C VAL A 149 11.37 20.78 -15.19
N GLU A 150 11.74 21.84 -14.48
CA GLU A 150 11.89 23.19 -15.02
C GLU A 150 13.07 23.35 -15.99
N VAL A 151 14.00 22.39 -16.07
CA VAL A 151 15.09 22.38 -17.06
C VAL A 151 15.00 21.19 -18.01
N ILE A 152 14.55 20.03 -17.54
CA ILE A 152 14.41 18.80 -18.33
C ILE A 152 13.33 18.94 -19.40
N MET A 153 12.11 19.32 -19.00
CA MET A 153 10.98 19.34 -19.93
C MET A 153 11.17 20.35 -21.07
N PRO A 154 11.66 21.59 -20.83
CA PRO A 154 11.98 22.52 -21.91
C PRO A 154 12.99 21.94 -22.91
N HIS A 155 14.01 21.21 -22.45
CA HIS A 155 14.99 20.58 -23.33
C HIS A 155 14.38 19.43 -24.15
N LEU A 156 13.59 18.56 -23.53
CA LEU A 156 12.89 17.48 -24.25
C LEU A 156 11.95 18.03 -25.32
N LEU A 157 11.16 19.06 -25.01
CA LEU A 157 10.28 19.71 -25.99
C LEU A 157 11.08 20.34 -27.13
N GLU A 158 12.22 20.97 -26.83
CA GLU A 158 13.11 21.54 -27.84
C GLU A 158 13.59 20.48 -28.84
N GLU A 159 14.06 19.33 -28.35
CA GLU A 159 14.53 18.22 -29.20
C GLU A 159 13.38 17.57 -29.98
N LEU A 160 12.26 17.30 -29.33
CA LEU A 160 11.09 16.71 -29.99
C LEU A 160 10.50 17.62 -31.06
N ARG A 161 10.44 18.95 -30.85
CA ARG A 161 9.93 19.93 -31.83
C ARG A 161 10.82 20.09 -33.06
N LYS A 162 12.09 19.68 -32.98
CA LYS A 162 13.00 19.57 -34.14
C LYS A 162 12.66 18.35 -34.99
N LEU A 163 12.25 17.24 -34.35
CA LEU A 163 11.94 15.95 -34.99
C LEU A 163 10.51 15.88 -35.53
N ASP A 164 9.54 16.39 -34.78
CA ASP A 164 8.11 16.38 -35.14
C ASP A 164 7.50 17.80 -35.02
N PRO A 165 7.16 18.44 -36.15
CA PRO A 165 6.54 19.77 -36.16
C PRO A 165 5.16 19.85 -35.48
N SER A 166 4.45 18.73 -35.30
CA SER A 166 3.12 18.71 -34.66
C SER A 166 3.18 19.08 -33.17
N LEU A 167 4.33 18.86 -32.52
CA LEU A 167 4.58 19.21 -31.12
C LEU A 167 4.88 20.70 -30.89
N ARG A 168 4.87 21.53 -31.95
CA ARG A 168 5.07 22.99 -31.86
C ARG A 168 3.84 23.76 -31.38
N ALA A 169 2.68 23.10 -31.33
CA ALA A 169 1.48 23.71 -30.76
C ALA A 169 1.72 24.08 -29.29
N THR A 170 1.25 25.25 -28.89
CA THR A 170 1.31 25.72 -27.50
C THR A 170 0.25 25.02 -26.65
N PHE A 171 0.50 24.93 -25.35
CA PHE A 171 -0.42 24.36 -24.35
C PHE A 171 -0.47 25.24 -23.10
N ASP A 172 -1.55 25.11 -22.31
CA ASP A 172 -1.86 26.05 -21.22
C ASP A 172 -0.75 26.12 -20.15
N ALA A 173 -0.17 24.98 -19.78
CA ALA A 173 0.92 24.91 -18.79
C ALA A 173 2.30 25.39 -19.30
N GLU A 174 2.43 25.73 -20.59
CA GLU A 174 3.74 26.07 -21.18
C GLU A 174 4.32 27.37 -20.61
N GLU A 175 3.47 28.37 -20.35
CA GLU A 175 3.92 29.64 -19.78
C GLU A 175 4.45 29.47 -18.35
N ASP A 176 3.76 28.65 -17.54
CA ASP A 176 4.18 28.31 -16.18
C ASP A 176 5.50 27.54 -16.18
N LEU A 177 5.64 26.53 -17.05
CA LEU A 177 6.89 25.78 -17.20
C LEU A 177 8.05 26.71 -17.57
N MET A 178 7.85 27.61 -18.54
CA MET A 178 8.88 28.54 -18.99
C MET A 178 9.19 29.62 -17.95
N ARG A 179 8.21 30.01 -17.12
CA ARG A 179 8.42 30.87 -15.96
C ARG A 179 9.32 30.19 -14.93
N MET A 180 9.02 28.94 -14.55
CA MET A 180 9.85 28.15 -13.65
C MET A 180 11.28 27.98 -14.19
N ASN A 181 11.41 27.73 -15.50
CA ASN A 181 12.71 27.65 -16.17
C ASN A 181 13.53 28.94 -16.01
N ARG A 182 12.94 30.10 -16.33
CA ARG A 182 13.61 31.40 -16.19
C ARG A 182 14.02 31.66 -14.74
N GLU A 183 13.12 31.44 -13.79
CA GLU A 183 13.41 31.61 -12.36
C GLU A 183 14.59 30.74 -11.92
N LYS A 184 14.63 29.47 -12.35
CA LYS A 184 15.76 28.58 -12.04
C LYS A 184 17.06 29.06 -12.65
N LEU A 185 17.07 29.43 -13.93
CA LEU A 185 18.26 29.90 -14.64
C LEU A 185 18.78 31.27 -14.15
N THR A 186 17.96 32.07 -13.44
CA THR A 186 18.48 33.28 -12.76
C THR A 186 19.36 32.94 -11.56
N ARG A 187 19.09 31.81 -10.89
CA ARG A 187 19.81 31.37 -9.68
C ARG A 187 20.89 30.33 -9.98
N PHE A 188 20.82 29.69 -11.15
CA PHE A 188 21.74 28.67 -11.60
C PHE A 188 22.43 29.09 -12.90
N LYS A 189 23.77 29.03 -12.92
CA LYS A 189 24.57 29.24 -14.13
C LYS A 189 25.16 27.91 -14.56
N ALA A 190 24.91 27.47 -15.79
CA ALA A 190 25.42 26.19 -16.30
C ALA A 190 26.96 26.04 -16.14
N SER A 191 27.72 27.15 -16.18
CA SER A 191 29.16 27.14 -15.93
C SER A 191 29.56 26.66 -14.52
N SER A 192 28.65 26.67 -13.54
CA SER A 192 28.93 26.15 -12.21
C SER A 192 29.10 24.63 -12.19
N LEU A 193 28.63 23.91 -13.23
CA LEU A 193 28.84 22.47 -13.38
C LEU A 193 30.33 22.13 -13.59
N TYR A 194 31.15 23.08 -14.02
CA TYR A 194 32.59 22.88 -14.21
C TYR A 194 33.41 23.06 -12.93
N HIS A 195 32.80 23.55 -11.83
CA HIS A 195 33.50 23.70 -10.56
C HIS A 195 33.72 22.33 -9.89
N ASP A 196 34.67 22.25 -8.96
CA ASP A 196 34.98 21.00 -8.22
C ASP A 196 33.85 20.59 -7.27
N GLN A 197 33.11 21.56 -6.74
CA GLN A 197 32.01 21.29 -5.83
C GLN A 197 30.80 20.74 -6.60
N PRO A 198 30.30 19.53 -6.26
CA PRO A 198 29.13 18.99 -6.93
C PRO A 198 27.89 19.84 -6.63
N SER A 199 27.00 19.95 -7.61
CA SER A 199 25.70 20.62 -7.47
C SER A 199 24.58 19.63 -7.81
N SER A 200 23.39 19.84 -7.24
CA SER A 200 22.24 18.96 -7.50
C SER A 200 21.81 18.91 -8.97
N ALA A 201 22.20 19.89 -9.78
CA ALA A 201 21.99 19.86 -11.23
C ALA A 201 22.77 18.75 -11.95
N LEU A 202 23.80 18.15 -11.32
CA LEU A 202 24.49 16.97 -11.83
C LEU A 202 23.57 15.74 -11.89
N HIS A 203 22.48 15.71 -11.14
CA HIS A 203 21.48 14.64 -11.21
C HIS A 203 20.61 14.72 -12.48
N SER A 204 20.67 15.85 -13.20
CA SER A 204 19.85 16.14 -14.40
C SER A 204 20.69 16.68 -15.57
N LEU A 205 21.88 16.09 -15.83
CA LEU A 205 22.77 16.58 -16.88
C LEU A 205 22.18 16.47 -18.30
N GLU A 206 21.27 15.54 -18.50
CA GLU A 206 20.56 15.33 -19.76
C GLU A 206 19.80 16.58 -20.24
N ALA A 207 19.37 17.46 -19.33
CA ALA A 207 18.77 18.76 -19.67
C ALA A 207 19.73 19.73 -20.38
N PHE A 208 21.04 19.47 -20.31
CA PHE A 208 22.13 20.32 -20.82
C PHE A 208 22.86 19.74 -22.04
N LEU A 209 22.37 18.64 -22.62
CA LEU A 209 22.90 18.13 -23.88
C LEU A 209 22.88 19.21 -24.97
N GLY A 210 24.03 19.39 -25.63
CA GLY A 210 24.24 20.44 -26.63
C GLY A 210 24.38 21.87 -26.07
N LYS A 211 24.34 22.05 -24.75
CA LYS A 211 24.41 23.37 -24.08
C LYS A 211 25.68 23.58 -23.25
N ILE A 212 26.37 22.51 -22.88
CA ILE A 212 27.63 22.52 -22.11
C ILE A 212 28.66 21.59 -22.74
N ASP A 213 29.92 21.73 -22.31
CA ASP A 213 31.01 20.80 -22.64
C ASP A 213 30.98 19.61 -21.67
N PHE A 214 30.62 18.44 -22.17
CA PHE A 214 30.54 17.22 -21.36
C PHE A 214 31.91 16.63 -21.01
N ASP A 215 32.98 16.97 -21.73
CA ASP A 215 34.33 16.54 -21.36
C ASP A 215 34.80 17.26 -20.09
N ALA A 216 34.35 18.51 -19.90
CA ALA A 216 34.67 19.35 -18.77
C ALA A 216 33.89 19.03 -17.48
N VAL A 217 32.96 18.07 -17.51
CA VAL A 217 32.24 17.60 -16.29
C VAL A 217 32.65 16.19 -15.86
N GLY A 218 33.56 15.54 -16.58
CA GLY A 218 33.98 14.16 -16.30
C GLY A 218 34.62 13.96 -14.92
N HIS A 219 35.15 15.02 -14.29
CA HIS A 219 35.71 14.99 -12.94
C HIS A 219 34.65 14.75 -11.84
N HIS A 220 33.36 14.92 -12.17
CA HIS A 220 32.27 14.63 -11.24
C HIS A 220 31.92 13.14 -11.13
N LEU A 221 32.42 12.30 -12.04
CA LEU A 221 32.19 10.86 -11.97
C LEU A 221 32.61 10.30 -10.61
N HIS A 222 31.72 9.53 -10.00
CA HIS A 222 31.98 8.80 -8.78
C HIS A 222 31.46 7.38 -8.90
N HIS A 223 32.38 6.42 -8.82
CA HIS A 223 32.13 5.00 -9.10
C HIS A 223 31.37 4.78 -10.42
N GLY A 224 31.71 5.58 -11.44
CA GLY A 224 31.09 5.52 -12.76
C GLY A 224 29.78 6.31 -12.91
N SER A 225 29.18 6.80 -11.82
CA SER A 225 27.92 7.55 -11.89
C SER A 225 28.12 9.07 -11.93
N MET A 226 27.21 9.77 -12.59
CA MET A 226 26.97 11.21 -12.39
C MET A 226 25.88 11.40 -11.33
N MET A 227 26.29 11.70 -10.09
CA MET A 227 25.40 11.94 -8.95
C MET A 227 24.29 10.88 -8.79
N ALA A 228 24.66 9.61 -8.92
CA ALA A 228 23.75 8.46 -8.79
C ALA A 228 22.50 8.51 -9.69
N SER A 229 22.55 9.23 -10.82
CA SER A 229 21.48 9.30 -11.82
C SER A 229 21.87 8.50 -13.08
N PRO A 230 21.11 7.45 -13.44
CA PRO A 230 21.33 6.71 -14.68
C PRO A 230 21.09 7.56 -15.94
N SER A 231 20.06 8.40 -15.98
CA SER A 231 19.83 9.33 -17.09
C SER A 231 20.95 10.35 -17.27
N SER A 232 21.43 10.95 -16.18
CA SER A 232 22.57 11.88 -16.22
C SER A 232 23.87 11.19 -16.66
N THR A 233 24.09 9.95 -16.21
CA THR A 233 25.26 9.16 -16.62
C THR A 233 25.17 8.75 -18.10
N ALA A 234 23.98 8.41 -18.59
CA ALA A 234 23.73 8.17 -20.01
C ALA A 234 23.98 9.42 -20.85
N ALA A 235 23.49 10.58 -20.41
CA ALA A 235 23.76 11.86 -21.06
C ALA A 235 25.26 12.18 -21.12
N TYR A 236 26.02 11.86 -20.07
CA TYR A 236 27.48 11.99 -20.09
C TYR A 236 28.12 11.11 -21.17
N LEU A 237 27.71 9.84 -21.30
CA LEU A 237 28.21 8.95 -22.35
C LEU A 237 27.80 9.41 -23.77
N ILE A 238 26.63 10.05 -23.91
CA ILE A 238 26.14 10.59 -25.18
C ILE A 238 26.87 11.88 -25.57
N GLY A 239 27.10 12.77 -24.60
CA GLY A 239 27.63 14.12 -24.84
C GLY A 239 29.16 14.21 -24.82
N SER A 240 29.86 13.31 -24.12
CA SER A 240 31.33 13.35 -24.05
C SER A 240 31.99 12.91 -25.35
N SER A 241 33.10 13.54 -25.70
CA SER A 241 33.91 13.12 -26.85
C SER A 241 34.66 11.81 -26.60
N LYS A 242 34.81 11.39 -25.33
CA LYS A 242 35.53 10.18 -24.93
C LYS A 242 34.59 9.24 -24.21
N TYR A 243 34.35 8.09 -24.82
CA TYR A 243 33.55 7.05 -24.20
C TYR A 243 34.23 6.55 -22.91
N ASN A 244 33.51 6.58 -21.78
CA ASN A 244 34.06 6.26 -20.47
C ASN A 244 33.64 4.85 -20.01
N PRO A 245 34.59 3.89 -19.87
CA PRO A 245 34.25 2.52 -19.49
C PRO A 245 33.63 2.38 -18.10
N SER A 246 34.01 3.23 -17.13
CA SER A 246 33.46 3.16 -15.77
C SER A 246 31.99 3.59 -15.74
N ALA A 247 31.60 4.57 -16.57
CA ALA A 247 30.20 4.96 -16.71
C ALA A 247 29.35 3.88 -17.40
N GLU A 248 29.89 3.18 -18.41
CA GLU A 248 29.22 2.01 -18.97
C GLU A 248 29.08 0.90 -17.93
N GLU A 249 30.15 0.59 -17.18
CA GLU A 249 30.15 -0.43 -16.12
C GLU A 249 29.08 -0.13 -15.06
N TYR A 250 28.97 1.13 -14.62
CA TYR A 250 27.90 1.57 -13.73
C TYR A 250 26.51 1.30 -14.32
N LEU A 251 26.22 1.72 -15.55
CA LEU A 251 24.91 1.49 -16.16
C LEU A 251 24.60 0.01 -16.40
N THR A 252 25.61 -0.80 -16.76
CA THR A 252 25.48 -2.26 -16.85
C THR A 252 25.13 -2.85 -15.48
N HIS A 253 25.83 -2.44 -14.42
CA HIS A 253 25.52 -2.87 -13.06
C HIS A 253 24.10 -2.49 -12.65
N VAL A 254 23.67 -1.25 -12.90
CA VAL A 254 22.31 -0.78 -12.62
C VAL A 254 21.26 -1.63 -13.36
N ALA A 255 21.51 -1.94 -14.64
CA ALA A 255 20.61 -2.75 -15.45
C ALA A 255 20.47 -4.19 -14.92
N GLU A 256 21.54 -4.77 -14.39
CA GLU A 256 21.59 -6.16 -13.92
C GLU A 256 21.15 -6.31 -12.46
N ALA A 257 21.68 -5.48 -11.56
CA ALA A 257 21.49 -5.57 -10.11
C ALA A 257 20.38 -4.67 -9.57
N GLY A 258 19.96 -3.64 -10.31
CA GLY A 258 18.83 -2.80 -9.95
C GLY A 258 17.48 -3.52 -10.04
N SER A 259 16.40 -2.81 -9.72
CA SER A 259 15.05 -3.37 -9.69
C SER A 259 14.57 -3.95 -11.03
N GLY A 260 15.19 -3.56 -12.14
CA GLY A 260 14.93 -4.11 -13.47
C GLY A 260 15.46 -5.52 -13.68
N ARG A 261 16.43 -5.99 -12.87
CA ARG A 261 16.94 -7.37 -12.85
C ARG A 261 17.26 -7.94 -14.23
N GLY A 262 17.92 -7.15 -15.09
CA GLY A 262 18.33 -7.56 -16.43
C GLY A 262 17.23 -7.55 -17.51
N THR A 263 16.02 -7.07 -17.19
CA THR A 263 14.91 -6.90 -18.16
C THR A 263 15.10 -5.70 -19.09
N GLY A 264 16.01 -4.79 -18.75
CA GLY A 264 16.23 -3.53 -19.47
C GLY A 264 15.60 -2.30 -18.79
N GLY A 265 14.70 -2.48 -17.82
CA GLY A 265 14.19 -1.38 -16.99
C GLY A 265 15.27 -0.82 -16.07
N ILE A 266 15.36 0.50 -15.98
CA ILE A 266 16.37 1.22 -15.20
C ILE A 266 15.68 2.01 -14.07
N PRO A 267 16.11 1.90 -12.80
CA PRO A 267 15.62 2.76 -11.70
C PRO A 267 16.01 4.23 -11.91
N GLY A 268 15.25 5.15 -11.33
CA GLY A 268 15.52 6.59 -11.48
C GLY A 268 16.73 7.09 -10.69
N THR A 269 17.17 6.34 -9.69
CA THR A 269 18.34 6.69 -8.87
C THR A 269 19.03 5.42 -8.43
N PHE A 270 20.35 5.36 -8.57
CA PHE A 270 21.16 4.24 -8.11
C PHE A 270 22.60 4.67 -7.79
N PRO A 271 23.18 4.30 -6.64
CA PRO A 271 22.51 3.67 -5.50
C PRO A 271 21.64 4.67 -4.71
N THR A 272 20.90 4.14 -3.75
CA THR A 272 20.19 4.88 -2.68
C THR A 272 20.53 4.29 -1.31
N THR A 273 21.74 3.74 -1.17
CA THR A 273 22.18 2.96 0.00
C THR A 273 21.97 3.69 1.32
N PHE A 274 22.42 4.93 1.43
CA PHE A 274 22.40 5.66 2.71
C PHE A 274 20.97 6.07 3.08
N PHE A 275 20.18 6.48 2.08
CA PHE A 275 18.75 6.72 2.23
C PHE A 275 18.03 5.45 2.75
N GLU A 276 18.14 4.33 2.04
CA GLU A 276 17.39 3.12 2.39
C GLU A 276 17.81 2.55 3.75
N LEU A 277 19.11 2.48 4.04
CA LEU A 277 19.59 1.96 5.31
C LEU A 277 19.18 2.85 6.49
N SER A 278 19.32 4.17 6.35
CA SER A 278 18.95 5.09 7.43
C SER A 278 17.43 5.13 7.64
N TRP A 279 16.60 5.12 6.59
CA TRP A 279 15.14 5.07 6.73
C TRP A 279 14.66 3.75 7.34
N VAL A 280 15.18 2.61 6.91
CA VAL A 280 14.81 1.30 7.48
C VAL A 280 15.13 1.27 8.97
N CYS A 281 16.35 1.64 9.35
CA CYS A 281 16.78 1.60 10.74
C CYS A 281 16.05 2.63 11.61
N ALA A 282 15.94 3.89 11.18
CA ALA A 282 15.23 4.93 11.92
C ALA A 282 13.74 4.61 12.10
N THR A 283 13.10 3.97 11.11
CA THR A 283 11.68 3.58 11.20
C THR A 283 11.48 2.41 12.17
N LEU A 284 12.30 1.37 12.08
CA LEU A 284 12.19 0.19 12.95
C LEU A 284 12.52 0.54 14.40
N LEU A 285 13.61 1.30 14.62
CA LEU A 285 14.12 1.58 15.96
C LEU A 285 13.48 2.81 16.62
N GLY A 286 12.86 3.71 15.84
CA GLY A 286 12.31 4.95 16.38
C GLY A 286 11.02 4.77 17.20
N ASN A 287 10.15 3.83 16.82
CA ASN A 287 8.83 3.66 17.46
C ASN A 287 8.32 2.21 17.53
N CYS A 288 9.00 1.24 16.89
CA CYS A 288 8.49 -0.13 16.77
C CYS A 288 9.23 -1.12 17.67
N PHE A 289 10.57 -1.02 17.74
CA PHE A 289 11.43 -1.94 18.48
C PHE A 289 12.59 -1.19 19.14
N ASN A 290 13.08 -1.69 20.27
CA ASN A 290 14.34 -1.24 20.84
C ASN A 290 15.52 -1.93 20.15
N TYR A 291 16.71 -1.34 20.28
CA TYR A 291 17.94 -1.87 19.68
C TYR A 291 18.21 -3.34 20.06
N ASP A 292 18.12 -3.67 21.36
CA ASP A 292 18.37 -5.01 21.89
C ASP A 292 17.43 -6.06 21.28
N GLU A 293 16.22 -5.65 20.88
CA GLU A 293 15.25 -6.55 20.25
C GLU A 293 15.65 -6.87 18.81
N LEU A 294 16.34 -5.98 18.09
CA LEU A 294 16.73 -6.20 16.70
C LEU A 294 18.23 -6.49 16.53
N GLN A 295 19.00 -6.50 17.62
CA GLN A 295 20.43 -6.71 17.59
C GLN A 295 20.79 -7.96 16.79
N SER A 296 21.64 -7.77 15.78
CA SER A 296 22.10 -8.79 14.86
C SER A 296 23.40 -8.32 14.18
N PRO A 297 24.25 -9.25 13.68
CA PRO A 297 25.45 -8.88 12.93
C PRO A 297 25.16 -7.95 11.74
N ASP A 298 24.04 -8.16 11.06
CA ASP A 298 23.63 -7.35 9.90
C ASP A 298 23.26 -5.92 10.32
N LEU A 299 22.58 -5.75 11.46
CA LEU A 299 22.27 -4.42 12.00
C LEU A 299 23.55 -3.66 12.42
N GLU A 300 24.49 -4.35 13.06
CA GLU A 300 25.80 -3.77 13.42
C GLU A 300 26.58 -3.35 12.17
N ALA A 301 26.58 -4.17 11.13
CA ALA A 301 27.24 -3.88 9.86
C ALA A 301 26.60 -2.69 9.13
N ILE A 302 25.26 -2.55 9.16
CA ILE A 302 24.58 -1.35 8.66
C ILE A 302 25.01 -0.11 9.47
N GLY A 303 25.11 -0.23 10.78
CA GLY A 303 25.63 0.83 11.64
C GLY A 303 27.06 1.24 11.27
N ASP A 304 27.92 0.28 10.93
CA ASP A 304 29.30 0.55 10.49
C ASP A 304 29.33 1.25 9.13
N ILE A 305 28.49 0.83 8.17
CA ILE A 305 28.34 1.48 6.86
C ILE A 305 27.96 2.96 7.02
N LEU A 306 26.96 3.27 7.85
CA LEU A 306 26.53 4.65 8.09
C LEU A 306 27.63 5.47 8.77
N VAL A 307 28.30 4.92 9.79
CA VAL A 307 29.41 5.60 10.47
C VAL A 307 30.55 5.92 9.50
N ASP A 308 30.91 4.98 8.64
CA ASP A 308 31.97 5.17 7.67
C ASP A 308 31.57 6.14 6.55
N ALA A 309 30.30 6.20 6.18
CA ALA A 309 29.76 7.25 5.31
C ALA A 309 29.97 8.63 5.92
N PHE A 310 29.55 8.86 7.18
CA PHE A 310 29.78 10.14 7.87
C PHE A 310 31.26 10.50 7.95
N LYS A 311 32.14 9.55 8.26
CA LYS A 311 33.59 9.83 8.35
C LYS A 311 34.19 10.19 6.99
N SER A 312 33.89 9.40 5.96
CA SER A 312 34.47 9.56 4.63
C SER A 312 34.00 10.84 3.92
N GLU A 313 32.81 11.32 4.25
CA GLU A 313 32.19 12.49 3.61
C GLU A 313 32.29 13.78 4.45
N GLY A 314 33.09 13.79 5.51
CA GLY A 314 33.33 15.00 6.30
C GLY A 314 32.17 15.39 7.22
N GLY A 315 31.36 14.42 7.63
CA GLY A 315 30.29 14.58 8.62
C GLY A 315 28.93 14.94 8.03
N ILE A 316 28.79 14.98 6.71
CA ILE A 316 27.52 15.13 5.99
C ILE A 316 27.40 14.01 4.99
N ILE A 317 26.20 13.46 4.80
CA ILE A 317 25.93 12.41 3.81
C ILE A 317 24.74 12.83 2.94
N GLY A 318 24.44 12.06 1.91
CA GLY A 318 23.21 12.18 1.14
C GLY A 318 22.55 10.82 0.93
N PHE A 319 21.58 10.72 0.03
CA PHE A 319 20.99 9.42 -0.35
C PHE A 319 22.02 8.41 -0.89
N ALA A 320 23.12 8.93 -1.45
CA ALA A 320 24.26 8.21 -1.99
C ALA A 320 25.56 9.02 -1.76
N PRO A 321 26.75 8.41 -1.96
CA PRO A 321 28.01 9.14 -1.85
C PRO A 321 28.07 10.40 -2.73
N ARG A 322 28.61 11.49 -2.17
CA ARG A 322 28.73 12.84 -2.76
C ARG A 322 27.41 13.54 -3.08
N ALA A 323 26.27 12.98 -2.69
CA ALA A 323 24.95 13.54 -2.94
C ALA A 323 24.40 14.36 -1.75
N TRP A 324 25.26 15.12 -1.08
CA TRP A 324 24.99 15.70 0.24
C TRP A 324 23.70 16.51 0.35
N ASP A 325 22.91 16.19 1.36
CA ASP A 325 21.69 16.90 1.72
C ASP A 325 21.38 16.79 3.22
N VAL A 326 20.57 17.71 3.72
CA VAL A 326 20.23 17.77 5.14
C VAL A 326 19.29 16.64 5.58
N ASP A 327 18.49 16.09 4.66
CA ASP A 327 17.44 15.12 4.95
C ASP A 327 18.04 13.76 5.33
N ASP A 328 18.88 13.25 4.43
CA ASP A 328 19.63 12.02 4.60
C ASP A 328 20.67 12.15 5.70
N THR A 329 21.31 13.31 5.84
CA THR A 329 22.21 13.58 6.98
C THR A 329 21.45 13.47 8.30
N ALA A 330 20.30 14.13 8.43
CA ALA A 330 19.49 14.07 9.65
C ALA A 330 18.96 12.66 9.93
N LYS A 331 18.50 11.92 8.90
CA LYS A 331 18.05 10.53 9.10
C LYS A 331 19.18 9.57 9.45
N GLY A 332 20.38 9.76 8.89
CA GLY A 332 21.57 9.02 9.29
C GLY A 332 21.88 9.23 10.78
N LEU A 333 21.82 10.47 11.27
CA LEU A 333 22.01 10.80 12.68
C LEU A 333 20.95 10.14 13.57
N ILE A 334 19.66 10.20 13.19
CA ILE A 334 18.56 9.55 13.91
C ILE A 334 18.78 8.03 13.99
N ALA A 335 19.15 7.40 12.87
CA ALA A 335 19.41 5.97 12.82
C ALA A 335 20.57 5.57 13.76
N LEU A 336 21.68 6.31 13.72
CA LEU A 336 22.83 6.04 14.61
C LEU A 336 22.50 6.30 16.08
N ALA A 337 21.73 7.35 16.39
CA ALA A 337 21.27 7.61 17.76
C ALA A 337 20.41 6.45 18.28
N ALA A 338 19.46 5.96 17.47
CA ALA A 338 18.60 4.83 17.81
C ALA A 338 19.36 3.49 17.99
N MET A 339 20.57 3.37 17.41
CA MET A 339 21.49 2.25 17.63
C MET A 339 22.42 2.44 18.84
N GLY A 340 22.27 3.52 19.61
CA GLY A 340 23.20 3.84 20.71
C GLY A 340 24.59 4.31 20.23
N ARG A 341 24.70 4.76 18.99
CA ARG A 341 25.96 5.17 18.32
C ARG A 341 26.02 6.68 18.05
N SER A 342 25.26 7.50 18.77
CA SER A 342 25.25 8.97 18.62
C SER A 342 26.65 9.61 18.68
N SER A 343 27.55 9.11 19.53
CA SER A 343 28.94 9.58 19.63
C SER A 343 29.80 9.37 18.36
N LYS A 344 29.30 8.64 17.36
CA LYS A 344 30.03 8.32 16.12
C LYS A 344 29.76 9.28 14.97
N ALA A 345 28.75 10.14 15.09
CA ALA A 345 28.42 11.14 14.08
C ALA A 345 28.01 12.46 14.74
N ASP A 346 28.57 13.56 14.26
CA ASP A 346 28.42 14.89 14.85
C ASP A 346 27.42 15.71 14.00
N PRO A 347 26.41 16.38 14.58
CA PRO A 347 25.49 17.22 13.84
C PRO A 347 26.09 18.57 13.38
N ARG A 348 27.23 19.02 13.94
CA ARG A 348 27.80 20.35 13.63
C ARG A 348 28.14 20.55 12.14
N PRO A 349 28.67 19.57 11.39
CA PRO A 349 28.83 19.67 9.94
C PRO A 349 27.51 19.91 9.20
N MET A 350 26.43 19.21 9.57
CA MET A 350 25.09 19.43 9.03
C MET A 350 24.62 20.86 9.28
N ILE A 351 24.75 21.34 10.53
CA ILE A 351 24.38 22.70 10.91
C ILE A 351 25.15 23.73 10.09
N LYS A 352 26.47 23.59 10.02
CA LYS A 352 27.34 24.49 9.27
C LYS A 352 26.99 24.54 7.77
N ALA A 353 26.60 23.43 7.18
CA ALA A 353 26.34 23.33 5.75
C ALA A 353 24.95 23.87 5.36
N PHE A 354 23.92 23.63 6.18
CA PHE A 354 22.53 23.76 5.76
C PHE A 354 21.70 24.78 6.55
N GLU A 355 22.19 25.28 7.69
CA GLU A 355 21.45 26.26 8.50
C GLU A 355 21.33 27.62 7.79
N LYS A 356 20.11 28.17 7.75
CA LYS A 356 19.79 29.55 7.36
C LYS A 356 19.24 30.33 8.55
N ALA A 357 18.76 31.55 8.30
CA ALA A 357 18.27 32.45 9.33
C ALA A 357 17.10 31.84 10.12
N ASP A 358 16.15 31.23 9.43
CA ASP A 358 14.85 30.78 9.94
C ASP A 358 14.61 29.27 9.78
N HIS A 359 15.34 28.57 8.91
CA HIS A 359 15.16 27.14 8.64
C HIS A 359 16.47 26.48 8.17
N PHE A 360 16.41 25.19 7.85
CA PHE A 360 17.47 24.43 7.19
C PHE A 360 17.10 24.13 5.75
N THR A 361 18.04 24.35 4.83
CA THR A 361 17.82 24.04 3.40
C THR A 361 18.20 22.60 3.08
N THR A 362 17.43 21.88 2.24
CA THR A 362 17.78 20.49 1.86
C THR A 362 19.11 20.42 1.14
N PHE A 363 19.28 21.24 0.10
CA PHE A 363 20.54 21.45 -0.59
C PHE A 363 21.03 22.89 -0.35
N GLY A 364 22.33 23.15 -0.45
CA GLY A 364 22.93 24.45 -0.12
C GLY A 364 22.31 25.66 -0.86
N THR A 365 21.69 25.43 -2.02
CA THR A 365 20.84 26.38 -2.75
C THR A 365 19.52 25.73 -3.15
N GLU A 366 18.39 26.25 -2.65
CA GLU A 366 17.06 25.80 -3.05
C GLU A 366 16.07 26.97 -3.24
N ARG A 367 15.01 26.74 -4.03
CA ARG A 367 13.95 27.75 -4.26
C ARG A 367 12.94 27.76 -3.13
N ASP A 368 12.42 26.58 -2.79
CA ASP A 368 11.38 26.36 -1.81
C ASP A 368 11.94 25.51 -0.65
N PRO A 369 11.71 25.88 0.61
CA PRO A 369 12.17 25.10 1.75
C PRO A 369 11.45 23.75 1.83
N SER A 370 12.17 22.72 2.27
CA SER A 370 11.60 21.40 2.55
C SER A 370 11.01 21.36 3.95
N PHE A 371 9.72 21.06 4.05
CA PHE A 371 9.04 20.87 5.32
C PHE A 371 9.50 19.57 6.00
N THR A 372 9.59 18.49 5.22
CA THR A 372 9.98 17.15 5.74
C THR A 372 11.43 17.13 6.23
N SER A 373 12.33 17.83 5.54
CA SER A 373 13.74 17.91 5.96
C SER A 373 13.92 18.68 7.25
N ASN A 374 13.12 19.73 7.49
CA ASN A 374 13.16 20.42 8.78
C ASN A 374 12.56 19.56 9.91
N CYS A 375 11.56 18.71 9.63
CA CYS A 375 11.12 17.69 10.60
C CYS A 375 12.25 16.72 10.96
N HIS A 376 13.00 16.23 9.98
CA HIS A 376 14.15 15.34 10.23
C HIS A 376 15.27 16.03 11.00
N VAL A 377 15.62 17.27 10.67
CA VAL A 377 16.60 18.05 11.45
C VAL A 377 16.17 18.20 12.90
N LEU A 378 14.90 18.55 13.15
CA LEU A 378 14.37 18.65 14.52
C LEU A 378 14.53 17.31 15.25
N MET A 379 14.04 16.21 14.69
CA MET A 379 14.16 14.87 15.30
C MET A 379 15.63 14.47 15.52
N ALA A 380 16.54 14.79 14.61
CA ALA A 380 17.96 14.48 14.76
C ALA A 380 18.60 15.21 15.95
N LEU A 381 18.24 16.47 16.17
CA LEU A 381 18.73 17.25 17.30
C LEU A 381 18.10 16.81 18.63
N LEU A 382 16.82 16.40 18.62
CA LEU A 382 16.15 15.87 19.81
C LEU A 382 16.69 14.50 20.22
N ALA A 383 17.08 13.66 19.25
CA ALA A 383 17.70 12.36 19.48
C ALA A 383 19.06 12.45 20.21
N LEU A 384 19.70 13.62 20.23
CA LEU A 384 20.89 13.93 21.03
C LEU A 384 20.49 14.38 22.44
N ASP A 385 19.76 13.52 23.13
CA ASP A 385 19.02 13.83 24.34
C ASP A 385 19.90 14.36 25.50
N THR A 386 21.19 14.04 25.50
CA THR A 386 22.20 14.50 26.48
C THR A 386 22.87 15.83 26.11
N GLU A 387 22.66 16.34 24.90
CA GLU A 387 23.29 17.56 24.36
C GLU A 387 22.27 18.64 23.93
N LEU A 388 21.01 18.52 24.37
CA LEU A 388 19.91 19.42 23.97
C LEU A 388 20.24 20.91 24.15
N ASP A 389 20.91 21.28 25.25
CA ASP A 389 21.30 22.67 25.53
C ASP A 389 22.32 23.23 24.53
N LEU A 390 23.17 22.39 23.93
CA LEU A 390 24.16 22.81 22.96
C LEU A 390 23.51 23.26 21.65
N TYR A 391 22.37 22.65 21.29
CA TYR A 391 21.64 22.89 20.04
C TYR A 391 20.31 23.59 20.26
N ARG A 392 20.11 24.18 21.44
CA ARG A 392 18.88 24.84 21.87
C ARG A 392 18.34 25.82 20.83
N GLN A 393 19.22 26.62 20.24
CA GLN A 393 18.86 27.61 19.22
C GLN A 393 18.34 26.95 17.94
N GLN A 394 18.97 25.86 17.50
CA GLN A 394 18.59 25.13 16.28
C GLN A 394 17.27 24.36 16.48
N ILE A 395 17.05 23.81 17.68
CA ILE A 395 15.77 23.17 18.05
C ILE A 395 14.65 24.22 18.04
N HIS A 396 14.83 25.37 18.72
CA HIS A 396 13.83 26.44 18.72
C HIS A 396 13.51 26.94 17.30
N LYS A 397 14.55 27.14 16.48
CA LYS A 397 14.42 27.56 15.08
C LYS A 397 13.57 26.58 14.27
N THR A 398 13.86 25.29 14.34
CA THR A 398 13.14 24.27 13.56
C THR A 398 11.70 24.11 14.05
N VAL A 399 11.45 24.15 15.36
CA VAL A 399 10.09 24.16 15.92
C VAL A 399 9.31 25.39 15.41
N SER A 400 9.92 26.58 15.48
CA SER A 400 9.28 27.83 15.03
C SER A 400 8.92 27.78 13.55
N PHE A 401 9.86 27.36 12.70
CA PHE A 401 9.62 27.20 11.27
C PHE A 401 8.47 26.22 10.97
N LEU A 402 8.49 25.04 11.58
CA LEU A 402 7.47 24.00 11.36
C LEU A 402 6.10 24.46 11.88
N CYS A 403 6.06 25.10 13.04
CA CYS A 403 4.84 25.67 13.62
C CYS A 403 4.26 26.75 12.70
N ASP A 404 5.05 27.75 12.30
CA ASP A 404 4.56 28.84 11.48
C ASP A 404 4.17 28.36 10.07
N PHE A 405 4.92 27.42 9.49
CA PHE A 405 4.55 26.82 8.20
C PHE A 405 3.20 26.09 8.30
N ALA A 406 3.04 25.22 9.29
CA ALA A 406 1.82 24.43 9.44
C ALA A 406 0.61 25.27 9.88
N PHE A 407 0.82 26.25 10.76
CA PHE A 407 -0.24 27.15 11.24
C PHE A 407 -0.81 28.02 10.12
N ASN A 408 0.04 28.50 9.21
CA ASN A 408 -0.36 29.31 8.07
C ASN A 408 -0.75 28.47 6.83
N CYS A 409 -0.62 27.14 6.90
CA CYS A 409 -1.04 26.25 5.81
C CYS A 409 -2.56 26.08 5.79
N ASP A 410 -3.19 26.51 4.70
CA ASP A 410 -4.59 26.21 4.41
C ASP A 410 -4.69 24.86 3.69
N GLY A 411 -5.29 23.87 4.36
CA GLY A 411 -5.44 22.49 3.85
C GLY A 411 -4.35 21.51 4.31
N LEU A 412 -4.08 20.50 3.48
CA LEU A 412 -3.16 19.41 3.82
C LEU A 412 -1.70 19.83 3.61
N LEU A 413 -0.82 19.43 4.55
CA LEU A 413 0.61 19.70 4.47
C LEU A 413 1.21 19.02 3.24
N LYS A 414 2.04 19.76 2.50
CA LYS A 414 2.73 19.29 1.29
C LYS A 414 4.22 19.48 1.45
N ASP A 415 4.97 18.65 0.75
CA ASP A 415 6.41 18.75 0.66
C ASP A 415 6.88 18.37 -0.74
N LYS A 416 7.94 19.01 -1.23
CA LYS A 416 8.44 18.82 -2.60
C LYS A 416 9.03 17.44 -2.84
N TRP A 417 9.43 16.72 -1.80
CA TRP A 417 10.03 15.39 -1.91
C TRP A 417 9.00 14.25 -1.85
N HIS A 418 7.73 14.55 -1.56
CA HIS A 418 6.73 13.50 -1.37
C HIS A 418 5.34 13.90 -1.87
N MET A 419 4.77 13.09 -2.77
CA MET A 419 3.44 13.35 -3.35
C MET A 419 2.28 13.17 -2.36
N SER A 420 2.44 12.29 -1.36
CA SER A 420 1.41 12.12 -0.32
C SER A 420 1.56 13.18 0.76
N THR A 421 0.44 13.84 1.08
CA THR A 421 0.32 14.79 2.18
C THR A 421 0.32 14.13 3.56
N LEU A 422 0.15 12.80 3.62
CA LEU A 422 0.19 12.05 4.87
C LEU A 422 1.60 11.96 5.44
N TYR A 423 2.62 11.94 4.57
CA TYR A 423 4.02 11.84 5.00
C TYR A 423 4.50 13.06 5.81
N PRO A 424 4.37 14.32 5.33
CA PRO A 424 4.72 15.48 6.14
C PRO A 424 3.87 15.58 7.42
N SER A 425 2.60 15.16 7.37
CA SER A 425 1.72 15.14 8.55
C SER A 425 2.20 14.14 9.61
N LEU A 426 2.66 12.96 9.19
CA LEU A 426 3.27 11.95 10.06
C LEU A 426 4.54 12.49 10.72
N LEU A 427 5.47 13.04 9.93
CA LEU A 427 6.75 13.53 10.44
C LEU A 427 6.57 14.70 11.41
N LEU A 428 5.66 15.63 11.12
CA LEU A 428 5.34 16.73 12.02
C LEU A 428 4.81 16.21 13.36
N THR A 429 3.89 15.25 13.31
CA THR A 429 3.31 14.66 14.50
C THR A 429 4.37 13.95 15.34
N GLN A 430 5.25 13.17 14.71
CA GLN A 430 6.37 12.51 15.38
C GLN A 430 7.30 13.51 16.06
N ALA A 431 7.77 14.52 15.31
CA ALA A 431 8.71 15.51 15.84
C ALA A 431 8.10 16.32 17.00
N PHE A 432 6.84 16.76 16.87
CA PHE A 432 6.21 17.58 17.90
C PHE A 432 5.76 16.78 19.13
N LEU A 433 5.43 15.49 18.98
CA LEU A 433 5.22 14.62 20.15
C LEU A 433 6.52 14.46 20.95
N GLU A 434 7.66 14.34 20.29
CA GLU A 434 8.96 14.26 20.96
C GLU A 434 9.32 15.57 21.69
N VAL A 435 9.05 16.72 21.06
CA VAL A 435 9.18 18.04 21.71
C VAL A 435 8.31 18.11 22.97
N LEU A 436 7.04 17.74 22.88
CA LEU A 436 6.12 17.78 24.03
C LEU A 436 6.52 16.82 25.13
N GLN A 437 6.99 15.62 24.79
CA GLN A 437 7.46 14.65 25.78
C GLN A 437 8.68 15.17 26.55
N LEU A 438 9.62 15.84 25.87
CA LEU A 438 10.80 16.44 26.51
C LEU A 438 10.43 17.71 27.31
N ASP A 439 9.45 18.49 26.86
CA ASP A 439 8.90 19.64 27.60
C ASP A 439 8.20 19.19 28.90
N ASP A 440 7.37 18.14 28.84
CA ASP A 440 6.70 17.54 30.01
C ASP A 440 7.71 17.00 31.04
N GLN A 441 8.86 16.50 30.56
CA GLN A 441 9.98 16.06 31.39
C GLN A 441 10.85 17.23 31.92
N GLN A 442 10.50 18.48 31.58
CA GLN A 442 11.25 19.70 31.92
C GLN A 442 12.69 19.72 31.36
N ARG A 443 12.95 18.94 30.31
CA ARG A 443 14.28 18.85 29.68
C ARG A 443 14.55 19.96 28.67
N LEU A 444 13.50 20.64 28.20
CA LEU A 444 13.62 21.78 27.29
C LEU A 444 13.65 23.13 28.02
N GLY A 445 13.50 23.19 29.35
CA GLY A 445 13.54 24.44 30.11
C GLY A 445 12.52 25.48 29.60
N ASP A 446 12.95 26.71 29.34
CA ASP A 446 12.13 27.79 28.78
C ASP A 446 12.17 27.89 27.25
N LEU A 447 12.36 26.76 26.54
CA LEU A 447 12.65 26.77 25.10
C LEU A 447 11.46 27.37 24.33
N LEU A 448 10.26 26.98 24.73
CA LEU A 448 9.02 27.41 24.12
C LEU A 448 8.31 28.41 25.02
N MET A 449 8.11 29.61 24.48
CA MET A 449 7.25 30.61 25.07
C MET A 449 5.81 30.09 25.14
N SER A 450 4.99 30.69 26.01
CA SER A 450 3.62 30.19 26.24
C SER A 450 2.80 30.21 24.94
N ASP A 451 2.90 31.26 24.14
CA ASP A 451 2.24 31.40 22.84
C ASP A 451 2.72 30.35 21.81
N GLU A 452 4.02 30.05 21.77
CA GLU A 452 4.59 29.01 20.91
C GLU A 452 4.05 27.61 21.27
N ARG A 453 3.92 27.31 22.57
CA ARG A 453 3.27 26.07 23.04
C ARG A 453 1.83 25.97 22.57
N HIS A 454 1.05 27.05 22.68
CA HIS A 454 -0.33 27.07 22.19
C HIS A 454 -0.40 26.86 20.68
N LYS A 455 0.48 27.51 19.90
CA LYS A 455 0.58 27.29 18.45
C LYS A 455 0.88 25.84 18.13
N LEU A 456 1.83 25.22 18.82
CA LEU A 456 2.19 23.81 18.65
C LEU A 456 0.97 22.89 18.87
N TYR A 457 0.22 23.09 19.97
CA TYR A 457 -1.00 22.31 20.23
C TYR A 457 -2.06 22.48 19.12
N VAL A 458 -2.25 23.72 18.65
CA VAL A 458 -3.19 24.00 17.55
C VAL A 458 -2.74 23.30 16.26
N VAL A 459 -1.46 23.36 15.92
CA VAL A 459 -0.89 22.70 14.74
C VAL A 459 -1.04 21.18 14.81
N LEU A 460 -0.75 20.56 15.95
CA LEU A 460 -0.96 19.12 16.15
C LEU A 460 -2.43 18.73 16.00
N TYR A 461 -3.32 19.51 16.62
CA TYR A 461 -4.76 19.29 16.53
C TYR A 461 -5.26 19.41 15.08
N GLN A 462 -4.89 20.48 14.38
CA GLN A 462 -5.27 20.71 12.99
C GLN A 462 -4.71 19.61 12.07
N THR A 463 -3.45 19.23 12.22
CA THR A 463 -2.82 18.17 11.42
C THR A 463 -3.53 16.84 11.62
N SER A 464 -3.83 16.47 12.87
CA SER A 464 -4.57 15.27 13.22
C SER A 464 -6.00 15.30 12.65
N LEU A 465 -6.73 16.40 12.84
CA LEU A 465 -8.10 16.57 12.37
C LEU A 465 -8.20 16.54 10.85
N ARG A 466 -7.30 17.25 10.14
CA ARG A 466 -7.25 17.27 8.68
C ARG A 466 -6.93 15.89 8.11
N THR A 467 -6.02 15.16 8.76
CA THR A 467 -5.71 13.76 8.40
C THR A 467 -6.94 12.88 8.55
N LEU A 468 -7.67 12.98 9.67
CA LEU A 468 -8.91 12.23 9.89
C LEU A 468 -10.02 12.59 8.89
N TRP A 469 -10.17 13.87 8.54
CA TRP A 469 -11.15 14.31 7.54
C TRP A 469 -10.79 13.91 6.11
N ALA A 470 -9.51 13.83 5.77
CA ALA A 470 -9.05 13.37 4.46
C ALA A 470 -9.22 11.86 4.27
N GLN A 471 -9.33 11.07 5.34
CA GLN A 471 -9.58 9.65 5.26
C GLN A 471 -11.03 9.38 4.84
N LYS A 472 -11.22 8.73 3.69
CA LYS A 472 -12.53 8.14 3.37
C LYS A 472 -12.80 6.99 4.37
N PRO A 473 -14.00 6.87 4.99
CA PRO A 473 -14.29 5.90 6.05
C PRO A 473 -14.01 4.42 5.70
N ASN A 474 -13.94 4.09 4.41
CA ASN A 474 -13.69 2.75 3.90
C ASN A 474 -12.23 2.47 3.52
N VAL A 475 -11.37 3.48 3.33
CA VAL A 475 -10.06 3.29 2.68
C VAL A 475 -9.01 2.60 3.55
N LEU A 476 -9.11 2.67 4.88
CA LEU A 476 -8.11 2.05 5.76
C LEU A 476 -8.15 0.51 5.69
N PHE A 477 -9.35 -0.08 5.78
CA PHE A 477 -9.52 -1.53 5.86
C PHE A 477 -9.71 -2.18 4.48
N LEU A 478 -10.09 -1.41 3.46
CA LEU A 478 -10.40 -1.94 2.13
C LEU A 478 -9.22 -2.67 1.46
N PRO A 479 -7.97 -2.18 1.50
CA PRO A 479 -6.82 -2.93 0.99
C PRO A 479 -6.60 -4.26 1.73
N LEU A 480 -6.86 -4.30 3.04
CA LEU A 480 -6.74 -5.51 3.84
C LEU A 480 -7.83 -6.52 3.47
N LEU A 481 -9.08 -6.09 3.33
CA LEU A 481 -10.19 -6.96 2.88
C LEU A 481 -9.99 -7.47 1.45
N ARG A 482 -9.55 -6.61 0.52
CA ARG A 482 -9.26 -7.03 -0.87
C ARG A 482 -8.19 -8.10 -0.93
N ARG A 483 -7.20 -8.08 -0.02
CA ARG A 483 -6.19 -9.15 0.09
C ARG A 483 -6.75 -10.47 0.62
N GLN A 484 -7.75 -10.40 1.49
CA GLN A 484 -8.42 -11.59 2.04
C GLN A 484 -9.46 -12.18 1.08
N ARG A 485 -9.85 -11.44 0.03
CA ARG A 485 -10.94 -11.84 -0.87
C ARG A 485 -10.77 -13.24 -1.47
N ASP A 486 -9.56 -13.60 -1.90
CA ASP A 486 -9.32 -14.84 -2.65
C ASP A 486 -8.66 -15.93 -1.78
N SER A 487 -8.70 -15.80 -0.45
CA SER A 487 -7.99 -16.70 0.48
C SER A 487 -8.72 -18.01 0.76
N ILE A 488 -10.06 -17.99 0.84
CA ILE A 488 -10.89 -19.15 1.22
C ILE A 488 -11.54 -19.79 0.00
N PHE A 489 -12.06 -18.99 -0.93
CA PHE A 489 -12.75 -19.49 -2.12
C PHE A 489 -12.03 -19.02 -3.38
N ASN A 490 -11.76 -19.95 -4.31
CA ASN A 490 -11.11 -19.63 -5.58
C ASN A 490 -12.14 -18.99 -6.53
N ARG A 491 -11.99 -17.69 -6.79
CA ARG A 491 -12.95 -16.90 -7.56
C ARG A 491 -12.60 -16.84 -9.05
N ASN A 492 -12.75 -17.95 -9.76
CA ASN A 492 -12.80 -17.90 -11.23
C ASN A 492 -14.08 -17.18 -11.66
N GLU A 493 -13.99 -16.23 -12.60
CA GLU A 493 -15.06 -15.28 -13.03
C GLU A 493 -16.40 -15.91 -13.47
N LYS A 494 -16.50 -17.25 -13.54
CA LYS A 494 -17.73 -18.00 -13.87
C LYS A 494 -18.55 -18.44 -12.66
N MET A 495 -18.05 -18.31 -11.42
CA MET A 495 -18.68 -18.87 -10.22
C MET A 495 -19.30 -17.84 -9.24
N PHE A 496 -18.93 -16.55 -9.32
CA PHE A 496 -19.34 -15.53 -8.36
C PHE A 496 -19.80 -14.22 -9.04
N THR A 497 -20.72 -13.51 -8.40
CA THR A 497 -21.26 -12.18 -8.71
C THR A 497 -20.28 -11.04 -8.35
N SER A 498 -20.64 -9.80 -8.68
CA SER A 498 -19.83 -8.59 -8.43
C SER A 498 -19.59 -8.36 -6.94
N ASP A 499 -18.38 -7.87 -6.60
CA ASP A 499 -17.87 -7.63 -5.24
C ASP A 499 -18.51 -6.44 -4.51
N ASP A 500 -19.78 -6.14 -4.76
CA ASP A 500 -20.43 -4.90 -4.28
C ASP A 500 -20.45 -4.81 -2.74
N TYR A 501 -20.35 -5.94 -2.03
CA TYR A 501 -20.25 -5.99 -0.57
C TYR A 501 -18.88 -5.57 -0.01
N VAL A 502 -17.79 -5.71 -0.76
CA VAL A 502 -16.43 -5.44 -0.27
C VAL A 502 -16.24 -3.97 0.11
N ASP A 503 -16.92 -3.06 -0.59
CA ASP A 503 -16.89 -1.63 -0.31
C ASP A 503 -17.86 -1.23 0.83
N VAL A 504 -18.89 -2.04 1.10
CA VAL A 504 -19.93 -1.77 2.12
C VAL A 504 -19.56 -2.29 3.51
N ILE A 505 -18.82 -3.40 3.58
CA ILE A 505 -18.40 -4.02 4.85
C ILE A 505 -17.64 -3.03 5.74
N PRO A 506 -16.58 -2.34 5.27
CA PRO A 506 -15.87 -1.36 6.10
C PRO A 506 -16.77 -0.24 6.59
N PHE A 507 -17.60 0.30 5.69
CA PHE A 507 -18.50 1.39 6.02
C PHE A 507 -19.46 1.00 7.15
N THR A 508 -20.09 -0.17 7.05
CA THR A 508 -21.08 -0.64 8.04
C THR A 508 -20.46 -0.80 9.42
N TRP A 509 -19.31 -1.46 9.52
CA TRP A 509 -18.63 -1.67 10.80
C TRP A 509 -18.14 -0.35 11.42
N ILE A 510 -17.54 0.54 10.62
CA ILE A 510 -16.98 1.80 11.12
C ILE A 510 -18.08 2.79 11.53
N VAL A 511 -19.13 2.93 10.71
CA VAL A 511 -20.24 3.84 11.03
C VAL A 511 -20.97 3.38 12.27
N CYS A 512 -21.27 2.08 12.40
CA CYS A 512 -21.91 1.56 13.60
C CYS A 512 -21.04 1.76 14.85
N ASN A 513 -19.74 1.43 14.77
CA ASN A 513 -18.80 1.58 15.87
C ASN A 513 -18.70 3.04 16.36
N ASN A 514 -18.63 3.99 15.43
CA ASN A 514 -18.49 5.42 15.73
C ASN A 514 -19.81 6.04 16.20
N ARG A 515 -20.93 5.74 15.52
CA ARG A 515 -22.25 6.31 15.85
C ARG A 515 -22.74 5.88 17.22
N THR A 516 -22.41 4.67 17.64
CA THR A 516 -22.81 4.12 18.96
C THR A 516 -21.83 4.45 20.07
N GLY A 517 -20.67 5.05 19.75
CA GLY A 517 -19.63 5.37 20.72
C GLY A 517 -18.96 4.14 21.35
N VAL A 518 -18.99 2.99 20.67
CA VAL A 518 -18.39 1.73 21.16
C VAL A 518 -16.88 1.76 21.09
N TYR A 519 -16.31 2.42 20.07
CA TYR A 519 -14.86 2.57 19.86
C TYR A 519 -14.07 1.25 19.98
N ALA A 520 -14.58 0.18 19.37
CA ALA A 520 -13.92 -1.11 19.27
C ALA A 520 -12.50 -0.97 18.69
N SER A 521 -11.59 -1.84 19.14
CA SER A 521 -10.21 -1.84 18.65
C SER A 521 -10.16 -2.21 17.16
N SER A 522 -9.21 -1.62 16.43
CA SER A 522 -9.01 -1.90 15.00
C SER A 522 -8.83 -3.40 14.71
N TYR A 523 -8.24 -4.15 15.66
CA TYR A 523 -8.10 -5.60 15.55
C TYR A 523 -9.45 -6.33 15.62
N LEU A 524 -10.30 -6.00 16.59
CA LEU A 524 -11.64 -6.57 16.70
C LEU A 524 -12.46 -6.22 15.45
N THR A 525 -12.44 -4.95 15.05
CA THR A 525 -13.16 -4.46 13.88
C THR A 525 -12.71 -5.14 12.59
N LEU A 526 -11.40 -5.26 12.35
CA LEU A 526 -10.87 -5.94 11.15
C LEU A 526 -11.29 -7.41 11.10
N ASN A 527 -11.19 -8.15 12.21
CA ASN A 527 -11.58 -9.56 12.23
C ASN A 527 -13.07 -9.75 11.99
N MET A 528 -13.90 -8.86 12.54
CA MET A 528 -15.34 -8.90 12.26
C MET A 528 -15.68 -8.51 10.81
N MET A 529 -14.93 -7.59 10.19
CA MET A 529 -15.06 -7.30 8.76
C MET A 529 -14.65 -8.50 7.89
N ILE A 530 -13.57 -9.20 8.24
CA ILE A 530 -13.11 -10.40 7.51
C ILE A 530 -14.13 -11.54 7.64
N ILE A 531 -14.67 -11.79 8.84
CA ILE A 531 -15.74 -12.78 9.01
C ILE A 531 -17.00 -12.38 8.25
N SER A 532 -17.34 -11.08 8.20
CA SER A 532 -18.46 -10.61 7.36
C SER A 532 -18.21 -10.90 5.88
N LEU A 533 -16.99 -10.64 5.39
CA LEU A 533 -16.56 -10.94 4.03
C LEU A 533 -16.73 -12.43 3.70
N TYR A 534 -16.21 -13.31 4.54
CA TYR A 534 -16.37 -14.75 4.34
C TYR A 534 -17.80 -15.24 4.52
N GLY A 535 -18.59 -14.57 5.36
CA GLY A 535 -20.02 -14.82 5.49
C GLY A 535 -20.79 -14.59 4.19
N TYR A 536 -20.48 -13.52 3.44
CA TYR A 536 -21.04 -13.31 2.11
C TYR A 536 -20.56 -14.37 1.11
N GLN A 537 -19.28 -14.72 1.15
CA GLN A 537 -18.71 -15.67 0.18
C GLN A 537 -19.19 -17.10 0.40
N VAL A 538 -19.34 -17.55 1.64
CA VAL A 538 -19.83 -18.91 1.93
C VAL A 538 -21.31 -19.04 1.57
N ASP A 539 -22.11 -17.99 1.77
CA ASP A 539 -23.52 -17.93 1.34
C ASP A 539 -23.63 -18.16 -0.19
N GLU A 540 -22.90 -17.35 -0.95
CA GLU A 540 -22.84 -17.45 -2.41
C GLU A 540 -22.25 -18.78 -2.90
N PHE A 541 -21.21 -19.27 -2.22
CA PHE A 541 -20.55 -20.52 -2.56
C PHE A 541 -21.45 -21.74 -2.31
N MET A 542 -22.15 -21.78 -1.18
CA MET A 542 -23.06 -22.87 -0.83
C MET A 542 -24.22 -22.96 -1.82
N ASP A 543 -24.81 -21.82 -2.20
CA ASP A 543 -25.93 -21.76 -3.14
C ASP A 543 -25.49 -21.94 -4.60
N GLY A 544 -24.38 -21.32 -5.00
CA GLY A 544 -23.96 -21.24 -6.40
C GLY A 544 -23.10 -22.40 -6.90
N VAL A 545 -22.31 -23.01 -5.99
CA VAL A 545 -21.25 -23.97 -6.31
C VAL A 545 -21.48 -25.32 -5.64
N ALA A 546 -21.57 -25.36 -4.30
CA ALA A 546 -21.66 -26.60 -3.54
C ALA A 546 -22.92 -27.39 -3.89
N SER A 547 -24.05 -26.70 -4.03
CA SER A 547 -25.34 -27.27 -4.44
C SER A 547 -25.31 -28.02 -5.77
N LYS A 548 -24.54 -27.51 -6.75
CA LYS A 548 -24.49 -28.03 -8.13
C LYS A 548 -23.46 -29.12 -8.31
N LEU A 549 -22.29 -28.97 -7.69
CA LEU A 549 -21.15 -29.85 -7.91
C LEU A 549 -21.19 -31.08 -7.01
N LEU A 550 -21.65 -30.95 -5.77
CA LEU A 550 -21.57 -32.06 -4.81
C LEU A 550 -22.75 -33.04 -4.88
N ASN A 551 -23.67 -32.86 -5.84
CA ASN A 551 -24.75 -33.78 -6.26
C ASN A 551 -25.48 -34.54 -5.13
N GLY A 552 -25.59 -33.92 -3.95
CA GLY A 552 -26.17 -34.52 -2.76
C GLY A 552 -27.46 -33.81 -2.36
N HIS A 553 -28.49 -34.58 -2.02
CA HIS A 553 -29.53 -34.10 -1.11
C HIS A 553 -28.87 -33.52 0.15
N GLY A 554 -29.45 -32.51 0.81
CA GLY A 554 -28.81 -31.78 1.90
C GLY A 554 -28.22 -32.67 3.01
N GLY A 555 -28.78 -33.87 3.23
CA GLY A 555 -28.22 -34.88 4.14
C GLY A 555 -26.79 -35.35 3.80
N GLY A 556 -26.44 -35.48 2.51
CA GLY A 556 -25.09 -35.85 2.08
C GLY A 556 -24.07 -34.76 2.36
N LEU A 557 -24.42 -33.50 2.08
CA LEU A 557 -23.57 -32.34 2.35
C LEU A 557 -23.39 -32.10 3.85
N LYS A 558 -24.44 -32.30 4.66
CA LYS A 558 -24.35 -32.29 6.13
C LYS A 558 -23.35 -33.32 6.66
N THR A 559 -23.40 -34.55 6.13
CA THR A 559 -22.45 -35.60 6.53
C THR A 559 -21.00 -35.21 6.20
N LEU A 560 -20.77 -34.58 5.05
CA LEU A 560 -19.46 -34.04 4.69
C LEU A 560 -19.01 -32.92 5.64
N ILE A 561 -19.88 -31.94 5.91
CA ILE A 561 -19.60 -30.83 6.83
C ILE A 561 -19.24 -31.36 8.21
N ASP A 562 -19.99 -32.33 8.72
CA ASP A 562 -19.75 -32.98 10.01
C ASP A 562 -18.38 -33.66 10.05
N ALA A 563 -18.01 -34.40 9.00
CA ALA A 563 -16.71 -35.03 8.90
C ALA A 563 -15.56 -33.99 8.86
N LEU A 564 -15.74 -32.87 8.17
CA LEU A 564 -14.75 -31.78 8.11
C LEU A 564 -14.59 -31.05 9.44
N LEU A 565 -15.69 -30.81 10.16
CA LEU A 565 -15.68 -30.23 11.50
C LEU A 565 -14.93 -31.15 12.48
N GLU A 566 -15.25 -32.45 12.48
CA GLU A 566 -14.59 -33.46 13.33
C GLU A 566 -13.10 -33.59 13.02
N LYS A 567 -12.73 -33.66 11.73
CA LYS A 567 -11.33 -33.66 11.28
C LYS A 567 -10.56 -32.45 11.82
N THR A 568 -11.16 -31.26 11.72
CA THR A 568 -10.52 -30.01 12.15
C THR A 568 -10.24 -30.02 13.65
N MET A 569 -11.10 -30.64 14.46
CA MET A 569 -10.91 -30.79 15.91
C MET A 569 -9.85 -31.84 16.29
N LEU A 570 -9.79 -32.97 15.58
CA LEU A 570 -8.86 -34.06 15.89
C LEU A 570 -7.39 -33.71 15.58
N ASP A 571 -7.16 -32.91 14.54
CA ASP A 571 -5.82 -32.43 14.16
C ASP A 571 -5.21 -31.45 15.20
N ASP A 572 -6.02 -30.89 16.11
CA ASP A 572 -5.59 -29.97 17.20
C ASP A 572 -4.76 -30.72 18.27
N ASP A 573 -4.90 -32.05 18.38
CA ASP A 573 -4.25 -32.88 19.42
C ASP A 573 -2.84 -33.40 19.00
N HIS A 574 -2.43 -33.23 17.74
CA HIS A 574 -1.21 -33.85 17.21
C HIS A 574 -0.24 -32.97 16.40
N SER A 575 -0.42 -31.65 16.30
CA SER A 575 0.46 -30.83 15.44
C SER A 575 0.96 -29.53 16.06
N HIS A 576 1.86 -29.65 17.06
CA HIS A 576 2.71 -28.52 17.48
C HIS A 576 3.96 -28.31 16.60
N ARG A 577 4.09 -29.00 15.47
CA ARG A 577 5.19 -28.80 14.51
C ARG A 577 4.67 -29.12 13.10
N GLU A 578 4.99 -28.26 12.13
CA GLU A 578 4.74 -28.42 10.67
C GLU A 578 3.36 -27.98 10.14
N SER A 579 3.10 -26.67 10.10
CA SER A 579 2.00 -26.09 9.28
C SER A 579 2.45 -24.89 8.42
N THR A 580 3.71 -24.91 7.95
CA THR A 580 4.25 -23.82 7.12
C THR A 580 4.87 -24.30 5.81
N ARG A 581 4.59 -25.54 5.36
CA ARG A 581 5.19 -26.10 4.14
C ARG A 581 4.23 -26.70 3.10
N CYS A 582 2.93 -26.72 3.34
CA CYS A 582 2.00 -27.40 2.42
C CYS A 582 1.40 -26.48 1.31
N ALA A 583 1.83 -25.22 1.21
CA ALA A 583 1.32 -24.28 0.21
C ALA A 583 2.06 -24.33 -1.15
N ASP A 584 3.24 -24.96 -1.23
CA ASP A 584 4.13 -24.78 -2.40
C ASP A 584 4.22 -25.99 -3.36
N THR A 585 3.56 -27.12 -3.10
CA THR A 585 3.82 -28.36 -3.88
C THR A 585 2.73 -28.86 -4.82
N TYR A 586 1.63 -28.14 -5.03
CA TYR A 586 0.57 -28.59 -5.97
C TYR A 586 0.33 -27.61 -7.12
N ARG A 587 1.37 -27.41 -7.96
CA ARG A 587 1.19 -27.02 -9.36
C ARG A 587 1.54 -28.20 -10.26
N ARG A 588 0.56 -29.07 -10.51
CA ARG A 588 0.62 -30.01 -11.65
C ARG A 588 -0.75 -30.11 -12.31
N LYS A 589 -0.79 -29.70 -13.58
CA LYS A 589 -1.93 -29.77 -14.51
C LYS A 589 -2.58 -31.17 -14.52
N ILE A 590 -3.85 -31.32 -14.12
CA ILE A 590 -4.65 -32.53 -14.38
C ILE A 590 -6.15 -32.18 -14.51
N ASP A 591 -6.77 -32.77 -15.53
CA ASP A 591 -8.20 -33.05 -15.86
C ASP A 591 -9.36 -32.25 -15.21
N THR A 592 -10.20 -31.64 -16.04
CA THR A 592 -11.07 -30.49 -15.70
C THR A 592 -12.42 -30.77 -15.02
N SER A 593 -12.83 -32.02 -14.81
CA SER A 593 -14.11 -32.31 -14.12
C SER A 593 -13.95 -32.75 -12.66
N VAL A 594 -12.95 -33.59 -12.37
CA VAL A 594 -12.63 -34.10 -11.02
C VAL A 594 -12.08 -33.00 -10.11
N ASP A 595 -11.46 -31.96 -10.69
CA ASP A 595 -10.85 -30.84 -9.96
C ASP A 595 -11.89 -29.92 -9.30
N THR A 596 -13.11 -29.82 -9.85
CA THR A 596 -14.12 -28.86 -9.37
C THR A 596 -14.88 -29.32 -8.12
N GLU A 597 -15.21 -30.61 -8.01
CA GLU A 597 -15.80 -31.18 -6.79
C GLU A 597 -14.79 -31.17 -5.63
N HIS A 598 -13.52 -31.51 -5.92
CA HIS A 598 -12.46 -31.46 -4.93
C HIS A 598 -12.23 -30.05 -4.40
N GLU A 599 -12.14 -29.06 -5.28
CA GLU A 599 -12.03 -27.65 -4.89
C GLU A 599 -13.25 -27.17 -4.10
N ALA A 600 -14.45 -27.72 -4.38
CA ALA A 600 -15.64 -27.39 -3.62
C ALA A 600 -15.55 -27.88 -2.16
N VAL A 601 -15.07 -29.11 -1.94
CA VAL A 601 -14.81 -29.64 -0.60
C VAL A 601 -13.72 -28.82 0.11
N LEU A 602 -12.63 -28.49 -0.60
CA LEU A 602 -11.53 -27.68 -0.06
C LEU A 602 -11.99 -26.27 0.35
N GLY A 603 -12.91 -25.65 -0.39
CA GLY A 603 -13.48 -24.36 -0.01
C GLY A 603 -14.16 -24.38 1.36
N ILE A 604 -15.00 -25.40 1.59
CA ILE A 604 -15.68 -25.61 2.89
C ILE A 604 -14.65 -25.90 3.99
N GLU A 605 -13.67 -26.76 3.71
CA GLU A 605 -12.60 -27.09 4.66
C GLU A 605 -11.77 -25.85 5.03
N ARG A 606 -11.36 -25.03 4.06
CA ARG A 606 -10.63 -23.78 4.30
C ARG A 606 -11.45 -22.82 5.15
N PHE A 607 -12.76 -22.71 4.93
CA PHE A 607 -13.65 -21.86 5.73
C PHE A 607 -13.74 -22.34 7.18
N ILE A 608 -14.03 -23.63 7.39
CA ILE A 608 -14.10 -24.25 8.73
C ILE A 608 -12.78 -24.07 9.47
N SER A 609 -11.67 -24.37 8.78
CA SER A 609 -10.32 -24.25 9.33
C SER A 609 -10.00 -22.81 9.73
N TYR A 610 -10.31 -21.84 8.87
CA TYR A 610 -10.10 -20.42 9.17
C TYR A 610 -10.83 -20.00 10.45
N VAL A 611 -12.11 -20.38 10.61
CA VAL A 611 -12.92 -19.99 11.78
C VAL A 611 -12.45 -20.69 13.05
N LEU A 612 -12.28 -22.01 13.02
CA LEU A 612 -12.00 -22.80 14.23
C LEU A 612 -10.54 -22.75 14.67
N ARG A 613 -9.60 -22.58 13.73
CA ARG A 613 -8.16 -22.47 14.02
C ARG A 613 -7.69 -21.02 14.12
N HIS A 614 -8.60 -20.05 14.06
CA HIS A 614 -8.27 -18.66 14.31
C HIS A 614 -7.58 -18.52 15.68
N ARG A 615 -6.47 -17.79 15.76
CA ARG A 615 -5.65 -17.69 16.99
C ARG A 615 -6.45 -17.24 18.20
N SER A 616 -7.30 -16.23 18.05
CA SER A 616 -8.14 -15.77 19.16
C SER A 616 -9.22 -16.79 19.54
N VAL A 617 -9.58 -17.73 18.68
CA VAL A 617 -10.47 -18.85 19.00
C VAL A 617 -9.70 -19.93 19.77
N THR A 618 -8.50 -20.31 19.34
CA THR A 618 -7.70 -21.33 20.05
C THR A 618 -7.32 -20.87 21.46
N LEU A 619 -7.07 -19.57 21.63
CA LEU A 619 -6.78 -18.93 22.93
C LEU A 619 -8.05 -18.57 23.75
N ALA A 620 -9.24 -18.77 23.22
CA ALA A 620 -10.48 -18.45 23.94
C ALA A 620 -10.82 -19.52 24.97
N HIS A 621 -11.69 -19.14 25.91
CA HIS A 621 -12.25 -20.03 26.91
C HIS A 621 -12.92 -21.26 26.25
N PRO A 622 -12.77 -22.48 26.79
CA PRO A 622 -13.33 -23.71 26.18
C PRO A 622 -14.83 -23.65 25.89
N ILE A 623 -15.61 -23.00 26.76
CA ILE A 623 -17.06 -22.82 26.55
C ILE A 623 -17.34 -21.96 25.31
N SER A 624 -16.57 -20.89 25.08
CA SER A 624 -16.73 -20.03 23.90
C SER A 624 -16.35 -20.78 22.63
N ARG A 625 -15.29 -21.58 22.66
CA ARG A 625 -14.87 -22.46 21.55
C ARG A 625 -15.96 -23.48 21.21
N MET A 626 -16.53 -24.14 22.22
CA MET A 626 -17.62 -25.11 22.07
C MET A 626 -18.87 -24.45 21.46
N GLU A 627 -19.22 -23.26 21.92
CA GLU A 627 -20.37 -22.51 21.40
C GLU A 627 -20.14 -22.09 19.94
N LEU A 628 -18.96 -21.60 19.59
CA LEU A 628 -18.61 -21.28 18.21
C LEU A 628 -18.70 -22.52 17.30
N HIS A 629 -18.18 -23.66 17.75
CA HIS A 629 -18.29 -24.91 16.99
C HIS A 629 -19.76 -25.29 16.75
N ARG A 630 -20.61 -25.18 17.79
CA ARG A 630 -22.05 -25.48 17.67
C ARG A 630 -22.74 -24.55 16.68
N GLU A 631 -22.53 -23.23 16.80
CA GLU A 631 -23.18 -22.25 15.93
C GLU A 631 -22.63 -22.28 14.49
N LEU A 632 -21.35 -22.58 14.28
CA LEU A 632 -20.78 -22.77 12.94
C LEU A 632 -21.37 -24.00 12.25
N ARG A 633 -21.53 -25.12 12.99
CA ARG A 633 -22.21 -26.32 12.48
C ARG A 633 -23.66 -26.02 12.12
N ALA A 634 -24.38 -25.31 12.98
CA ALA A 634 -25.76 -24.89 12.73
C ALA A 634 -25.87 -24.02 11.47
N PHE A 635 -24.98 -23.04 11.31
CA PHE A 635 -24.89 -22.16 10.14
C PHE A 635 -24.70 -22.95 8.83
N LEU A 636 -23.70 -23.83 8.78
CA LEU A 636 -23.43 -24.64 7.58
C LEU A 636 -24.55 -25.64 7.28
N HIS A 637 -25.15 -26.25 8.31
CA HIS A 637 -26.30 -27.14 8.17
C HIS A 637 -27.54 -26.41 7.67
N ALA A 638 -27.73 -25.16 8.09
CA ALA A 638 -28.85 -24.33 7.70
C ALA A 638 -28.83 -24.01 6.20
N HIS A 639 -27.66 -23.83 5.57
CA HIS A 639 -27.56 -23.76 4.11
C HIS A 639 -28.07 -25.04 3.43
N CYS A 640 -27.71 -26.22 3.95
CA CYS A 640 -28.20 -27.49 3.43
C CYS A 640 -29.73 -27.63 3.59
N ASP A 641 -30.27 -27.23 4.75
CA ASP A 641 -31.72 -27.27 5.02
C ASP A 641 -32.50 -26.27 4.16
N GLN A 642 -31.99 -25.04 4.02
CA GLN A 642 -32.57 -24.02 3.17
C GLN A 642 -32.59 -24.47 1.70
N MET A 643 -31.51 -25.11 1.23
CA MET A 643 -31.42 -25.67 -0.11
C MET A 643 -32.48 -26.77 -0.35
N ASP A 644 -32.66 -27.69 0.61
CA ASP A 644 -33.67 -28.73 0.49
C ASP A 644 -35.09 -28.14 0.50
N GLU A 645 -35.35 -27.12 1.33
CA GLU A 645 -36.65 -26.44 1.36
C GLU A 645 -36.92 -25.60 0.10
N ASN A 646 -35.91 -24.94 -0.46
CA ASN A 646 -35.97 -24.28 -1.76
C ASN A 646 -36.36 -25.28 -2.86
N ARG A 647 -35.72 -26.46 -2.90
CA ARG A 647 -36.03 -27.51 -3.88
C ARG A 647 -37.49 -27.96 -3.77
N ARG A 648 -37.97 -28.22 -2.55
CA ARG A 648 -39.37 -28.59 -2.30
C ARG A 648 -40.34 -27.51 -2.75
N PHE A 649 -40.01 -26.24 -2.51
CA PHE A 649 -40.80 -25.09 -2.97
C PHE A 649 -40.76 -24.91 -4.49
N GLN A 650 -39.68 -25.31 -5.16
CA GLN A 650 -39.56 -25.27 -6.62
C GLN A 650 -40.34 -26.40 -7.32
N GLU A 651 -40.47 -27.56 -6.66
CA GLU A 651 -41.15 -28.76 -7.18
C GLU A 651 -42.69 -28.70 -7.10
N GLN A 652 -43.27 -27.82 -6.28
CA GLN A 652 -44.73 -27.62 -6.17
C GLN A 652 -45.33 -26.86 -7.37
N ASP A 653 -46.65 -27.02 -7.58
CA ASP A 653 -47.37 -26.50 -8.74
C ASP A 653 -47.62 -24.98 -8.69
N THR A 654 -47.69 -24.41 -7.48
CA THR A 654 -47.91 -22.97 -7.25
C THR A 654 -46.77 -22.39 -6.41
N TRP A 655 -46.53 -21.07 -6.45
CA TRP A 655 -45.45 -20.43 -5.67
C TRP A 655 -45.94 -19.27 -4.80
N GLU A 656 -47.24 -19.25 -4.46
CA GLU A 656 -47.82 -18.22 -3.58
C GLU A 656 -47.72 -18.58 -2.09
N GLU A 657 -47.66 -19.88 -1.79
CA GLU A 657 -47.62 -20.45 -0.45
C GLU A 657 -46.90 -21.80 -0.48
N LEU A 658 -46.16 -22.15 0.57
CA LEU A 658 -45.50 -23.45 0.72
C LEU A 658 -46.51 -24.52 1.13
N GLU A 659 -46.69 -25.56 0.31
CA GLU A 659 -47.77 -26.54 0.49
C GLU A 659 -47.54 -27.51 1.66
N THR A 660 -46.28 -27.94 1.85
CA THR A 660 -45.91 -28.92 2.88
C THR A 660 -44.71 -28.43 3.70
N PRO A 661 -44.84 -27.42 4.58
CA PRO A 661 -43.70 -26.92 5.36
C PRO A 661 -43.03 -28.01 6.21
N ALA A 662 -41.68 -28.11 6.19
CA ALA A 662 -40.95 -29.00 7.12
C ALA A 662 -41.13 -28.59 8.59
N GLN A 663 -41.36 -27.31 8.83
CA GLN A 663 -41.40 -26.67 10.14
C GLN A 663 -42.31 -25.44 10.10
N THR A 664 -42.76 -24.96 11.26
CA THR A 664 -43.53 -23.70 11.34
C THR A 664 -42.68 -22.48 10.99
N PHE A 665 -43.29 -21.35 10.63
CA PHE A 665 -42.55 -20.09 10.42
C PHE A 665 -41.74 -19.69 11.67
N PHE A 666 -42.30 -19.88 12.87
CA PHE A 666 -41.61 -19.58 14.12
C PHE A 666 -40.33 -20.42 14.29
N GLN A 667 -40.39 -21.71 13.94
CA GLN A 667 -39.22 -22.58 13.95
C GLN A 667 -38.22 -22.13 12.88
N TYR A 668 -38.66 -21.97 11.63
CA TYR A 668 -37.82 -21.50 10.52
C TYR A 668 -37.02 -20.24 10.87
N ALA A 669 -37.71 -19.19 11.34
CA ALA A 669 -37.07 -17.91 11.66
C ALA A 669 -36.08 -17.99 12.84
N ARG A 670 -36.12 -19.07 13.63
CA ARG A 670 -35.24 -19.31 14.78
C ARG A 670 -34.16 -20.36 14.53
N THR A 671 -34.37 -21.28 13.58
CA THR A 671 -33.45 -22.38 13.22
C THR A 671 -33.00 -22.19 11.79
N THR A 672 -33.48 -22.96 10.80
CA THR A 672 -32.97 -22.94 9.41
C THR A 672 -32.77 -21.53 8.87
N GLY A 673 -33.80 -20.69 8.86
CA GLY A 673 -33.66 -19.32 8.39
C GLY A 673 -32.75 -18.47 9.29
N GLY A 674 -32.91 -18.59 10.61
CA GLY A 674 -32.10 -17.86 11.59
C GLY A 674 -30.62 -18.21 11.52
N ASP A 675 -30.28 -19.48 11.60
CA ASP A 675 -28.92 -20.00 11.54
C ASP A 675 -28.30 -19.80 10.16
N HIS A 676 -29.08 -19.75 9.07
CA HIS A 676 -28.59 -19.42 7.73
C HIS A 676 -28.10 -17.97 7.63
N VAL A 677 -28.69 -17.02 8.39
CA VAL A 677 -28.09 -15.70 8.48
C VAL A 677 -26.89 -15.78 9.41
N ALA A 678 -25.71 -15.38 8.93
CA ALA A 678 -24.40 -15.48 9.59
C ALA A 678 -24.27 -14.84 10.99
N CYS A 679 -25.36 -14.35 11.58
CA CYS A 679 -25.43 -13.64 12.85
C CYS A 679 -24.94 -14.48 14.04
N ALA A 680 -25.48 -15.69 14.23
CA ALA A 680 -25.23 -16.48 15.45
C ALA A 680 -23.76 -16.92 15.56
N TYR A 681 -23.21 -17.51 14.49
CA TYR A 681 -21.80 -17.94 14.50
C TYR A 681 -20.85 -16.74 14.55
N SER A 682 -21.16 -15.62 13.88
CA SER A 682 -20.33 -14.40 13.94
C SER A 682 -20.27 -13.82 15.34
N LEU A 683 -21.39 -13.87 16.08
CA LEU A 683 -21.42 -13.44 17.48
C LEU A 683 -20.62 -14.39 18.37
N SER A 684 -20.75 -15.71 18.20
CA SER A 684 -19.92 -16.67 18.93
C SER A 684 -18.43 -16.52 18.62
N PHE A 685 -18.08 -16.17 17.38
CA PHE A 685 -16.71 -15.85 16.98
C PHE A 685 -16.23 -14.58 17.70
N MET A 686 -17.06 -13.52 17.74
CA MET A 686 -16.77 -12.31 18.50
C MET A 686 -16.55 -12.60 19.99
N LEU A 687 -17.33 -13.49 20.60
CA LEU A 687 -17.14 -13.90 21.99
C LEU A 687 -15.79 -14.62 22.21
N CYS A 688 -15.33 -15.42 21.25
CA CYS A 688 -13.97 -15.95 21.27
C CYS A 688 -12.91 -14.83 21.22
N LEU A 689 -13.09 -13.83 20.34
CA LEU A 689 -12.19 -12.67 20.28
C LEU A 689 -12.14 -11.94 21.64
N LEU A 690 -13.29 -11.66 22.24
CA LEU A 690 -13.36 -10.97 23.53
C LEU A 690 -12.76 -11.79 24.67
N SER A 691 -12.98 -13.12 24.67
CA SER A 691 -12.38 -14.02 25.63
C SER A 691 -10.85 -13.99 25.56
N SER A 692 -10.29 -14.09 24.37
CA SER A 692 -8.84 -14.04 24.16
C SER A 692 -8.25 -12.66 24.47
N LEU A 693 -8.84 -11.59 23.93
CA LEU A 693 -8.26 -10.25 23.97
C LEU A 693 -8.47 -9.52 25.30
N LEU A 694 -9.71 -9.52 25.81
CA LEU A 694 -10.08 -8.73 26.99
C LEU A 694 -9.99 -9.56 28.27
N LYS A 695 -10.26 -10.86 28.18
CA LYS A 695 -10.30 -11.76 29.34
C LYS A 695 -9.08 -12.67 29.43
N ARG A 696 -8.11 -12.56 28.51
CA ARG A 696 -6.87 -13.38 28.48
C ARG A 696 -7.17 -14.89 28.55
N GLY A 697 -8.16 -15.34 27.78
CA GLY A 697 -8.66 -16.72 27.77
C GLY A 697 -9.72 -17.04 28.83
N GLY A 698 -10.10 -16.06 29.67
CA GLY A 698 -11.18 -16.18 30.64
C GLY A 698 -12.59 -16.14 30.03
N ALA A 699 -13.59 -16.53 30.82
CA ALA A 699 -14.98 -16.47 30.40
C ALA A 699 -15.44 -15.02 30.18
N VAL A 700 -16.15 -14.77 29.07
CA VAL A 700 -16.76 -13.45 28.79
C VAL A 700 -17.90 -13.16 29.77
N PHE A 701 -18.72 -14.17 30.05
CA PHE A 701 -19.84 -14.14 30.98
C PHE A 701 -19.60 -15.12 32.13
N GLU A 702 -19.60 -14.60 33.36
CA GLU A 702 -19.16 -15.31 34.55
C GLU A 702 -20.31 -16.08 35.22
N THR A 703 -21.55 -15.55 35.15
CA THR A 703 -22.73 -16.16 35.79
C THR A 703 -23.67 -16.88 34.83
N ALA A 704 -24.54 -17.74 35.38
CA ALA A 704 -25.56 -18.45 34.61
C ALA A 704 -26.57 -17.49 33.97
N GLU A 705 -26.99 -16.46 34.71
CA GLU A 705 -27.92 -15.42 34.26
C GLU A 705 -27.34 -14.63 33.09
N GLN A 706 -26.07 -14.22 33.19
CA GLN A 706 -25.39 -13.49 32.12
C GLN A 706 -25.31 -14.33 30.83
N ARG A 707 -24.94 -15.60 30.95
CA ARG A 707 -24.87 -16.52 29.80
C ARG A 707 -26.25 -16.75 29.17
N TYR A 708 -27.27 -16.97 30.00
CA TYR A 708 -28.63 -17.17 29.52
C TYR A 708 -29.16 -15.94 28.78
N LEU A 709 -29.00 -14.75 29.37
CA LEU A 709 -29.41 -13.48 28.76
C LEU A 709 -28.66 -13.21 27.45
N ALA A 710 -27.34 -13.46 27.41
CA ALA A 710 -26.54 -13.30 26.20
C ALA A 710 -26.99 -14.26 25.08
N ALA A 711 -27.22 -15.54 25.39
CA ALA A 711 -27.70 -16.53 24.44
C ALA A 711 -29.13 -16.21 23.94
N ALA A 712 -30.01 -15.74 24.83
CA ALA A 712 -31.34 -15.27 24.46
C ALA A 712 -31.25 -14.06 23.51
N ALA A 713 -30.46 -13.03 23.87
CA ALA A 713 -30.26 -11.85 23.04
C ALA A 713 -29.68 -12.20 21.66
N ALA A 714 -28.67 -13.09 21.62
CA ALA A 714 -28.10 -13.63 20.39
C ALA A 714 -29.18 -14.23 19.49
N ARG A 715 -30.03 -15.11 20.04
CA ARG A 715 -31.08 -15.77 19.27
C ARG A 715 -32.17 -14.80 18.81
N HIS A 716 -32.54 -13.80 19.63
CA HIS A 716 -33.46 -12.74 19.21
C HIS A 716 -32.87 -11.91 18.05
N LEU A 717 -31.61 -11.52 18.14
CA LEU A 717 -30.92 -10.79 17.08
C LEU A 717 -30.86 -11.61 15.78
N THR A 718 -30.51 -12.89 15.86
CA THR A 718 -30.50 -13.81 14.72
C THR A 718 -31.87 -13.90 14.05
N THR A 719 -32.95 -14.07 14.83
CA THR A 719 -34.31 -14.07 14.29
C THR A 719 -34.70 -12.74 13.66
N ALA A 720 -34.32 -11.61 14.28
CA ALA A 720 -34.53 -10.30 13.70
C ALA A 720 -33.80 -10.16 12.35
N CYS A 721 -32.54 -10.57 12.27
CA CYS A 721 -31.74 -10.54 11.05
C CYS A 721 -32.39 -11.36 9.93
N ARG A 722 -32.88 -12.58 10.21
CA ARG A 722 -33.60 -13.40 9.21
C ARG A 722 -34.86 -12.71 8.72
N ILE A 723 -35.70 -12.19 9.62
CA ILE A 723 -36.94 -11.52 9.25
C ILE A 723 -36.69 -10.28 8.37
N HIS A 724 -35.64 -9.50 8.67
CA HIS A 724 -35.27 -8.35 7.84
C HIS A 724 -34.65 -8.77 6.51
N ASN A 725 -33.89 -9.87 6.49
CA ASN A 725 -33.38 -10.46 5.25
C ASN A 725 -34.53 -10.90 4.36
N ASP A 726 -35.48 -11.68 4.90
CA ASP A 726 -36.71 -12.10 4.19
C ASP A 726 -37.47 -10.89 3.64
N TYR A 727 -37.68 -9.86 4.45
CA TYR A 727 -38.37 -8.65 4.01
C TYR A 727 -37.66 -7.97 2.82
N GLY A 728 -36.34 -7.87 2.87
CA GLY A 728 -35.52 -7.26 1.83
C GLY A 728 -35.41 -8.10 0.55
N SER A 729 -35.52 -9.43 0.67
CA SER A 729 -35.28 -10.36 -0.43
C SER A 729 -36.54 -10.84 -1.18
N ILE A 730 -37.75 -10.47 -0.75
CA ILE A 730 -39.03 -10.93 -1.34
C ILE A 730 -39.05 -10.90 -2.88
N ALA A 731 -38.58 -9.82 -3.49
CA ALA A 731 -38.61 -9.68 -4.95
C ALA A 731 -37.64 -10.66 -5.62
N ARG A 732 -36.41 -10.76 -5.10
CA ARG A 732 -35.37 -11.68 -5.56
C ARG A 732 -35.79 -13.13 -5.36
N ASP A 733 -36.24 -13.49 -4.17
CA ASP A 733 -36.61 -14.87 -3.84
C ASP A 733 -37.81 -15.34 -4.70
N ARG A 734 -38.72 -14.42 -5.06
CA ARG A 734 -39.80 -14.70 -6.01
C ARG A 734 -39.29 -14.98 -7.42
N GLU A 735 -38.26 -14.27 -7.87
CA GLU A 735 -37.64 -14.46 -9.19
C GLU A 735 -36.83 -15.76 -9.25
N GLU A 736 -36.06 -16.04 -8.21
CA GLU A 736 -35.23 -17.24 -8.06
C GLU A 736 -36.03 -18.49 -7.67
N ARG A 737 -37.31 -18.33 -7.30
CA ARG A 737 -38.18 -19.37 -6.73
C ARG A 737 -37.58 -19.99 -5.46
N ASN A 738 -36.99 -19.16 -4.62
CA ASN A 738 -36.52 -19.53 -3.29
C ASN A 738 -37.63 -19.31 -2.25
N ILE A 739 -37.65 -20.13 -1.19
CA ILE A 739 -38.58 -19.94 -0.09
C ILE A 739 -38.23 -18.66 0.68
N ASN A 740 -39.25 -17.86 0.97
CA ASN A 740 -39.19 -16.66 1.80
C ASN A 740 -40.17 -16.81 2.97
N GLY A 741 -39.91 -16.11 4.08
CA GLY A 741 -40.80 -16.06 5.23
C GLY A 741 -42.28 -15.82 4.89
N VAL A 742 -42.60 -15.01 3.87
CA VAL A 742 -43.99 -14.71 3.46
C VAL A 742 -44.73 -15.86 2.77
N HIS A 743 -44.01 -16.93 2.38
CA HIS A 743 -44.59 -18.12 1.76
C HIS A 743 -45.15 -19.12 2.79
N TYR A 744 -44.82 -18.97 4.07
CA TYR A 744 -45.34 -19.85 5.11
C TYR A 744 -46.86 -19.73 5.28
N PRO A 745 -47.62 -20.85 5.45
CA PRO A 745 -49.08 -20.84 5.55
C PRO A 745 -49.64 -19.95 6.67
N GLU A 746 -48.86 -19.70 7.72
CA GLU A 746 -49.20 -18.79 8.82
C GLU A 746 -49.46 -17.36 8.34
N PHE A 747 -48.93 -16.96 7.18
CA PHE A 747 -49.19 -15.65 6.57
C PHE A 747 -50.48 -15.57 5.75
N ARG A 748 -51.25 -16.67 5.64
CA ARG A 748 -52.56 -16.68 4.95
C ARG A 748 -53.59 -15.79 5.64
N GLN A 749 -53.52 -15.68 6.96
CA GLN A 749 -54.35 -14.80 7.77
C GLN A 749 -53.46 -13.92 8.63
N THR A 750 -53.47 -12.61 8.37
CA THR A 750 -52.75 -11.62 9.17
C THR A 750 -53.65 -10.46 9.55
N SER A 751 -53.42 -9.89 10.74
CA SER A 751 -54.08 -8.66 11.19
C SER A 751 -53.52 -7.39 10.53
N ALA A 752 -52.41 -7.50 9.79
CA ALA A 752 -51.80 -6.38 9.09
C ALA A 752 -52.60 -5.99 7.84
N THR A 753 -52.71 -4.68 7.57
CA THR A 753 -53.41 -4.15 6.40
C THR A 753 -52.42 -3.76 5.30
N GLY A 754 -52.81 -3.95 4.03
CA GLY A 754 -51.99 -3.63 2.87
C GLY A 754 -52.84 -3.42 1.62
N LYS A 755 -52.30 -2.75 0.59
CA LYS A 755 -53.01 -2.52 -0.69
C LYS A 755 -53.17 -3.82 -1.47
N THR A 756 -52.26 -4.76 -1.28
CA THR A 756 -52.28 -6.11 -1.83
C THR A 756 -52.09 -7.14 -0.71
N SER A 757 -52.41 -8.41 -0.98
CA SER A 757 -52.12 -9.53 -0.06
C SER A 757 -50.63 -9.56 0.33
N LEU A 758 -49.73 -9.35 -0.64
CA LEU A 758 -48.29 -9.29 -0.39
C LEU A 758 -47.90 -8.11 0.51
N ASP A 759 -48.53 -6.95 0.37
CA ASP A 759 -48.27 -5.80 1.25
C ASP A 759 -48.70 -6.08 2.69
N ALA A 760 -49.84 -6.76 2.88
CA ALA A 760 -50.29 -7.19 4.21
C ALA A 760 -49.30 -8.19 4.83
N LYS A 761 -48.84 -9.18 4.06
CA LYS A 761 -47.79 -10.13 4.50
C LYS A 761 -46.48 -9.43 4.86
N LYS A 762 -46.04 -8.45 4.05
CA LYS A 762 -44.85 -7.62 4.32
C LYS A 762 -44.95 -6.86 5.65
N GLN A 763 -46.10 -6.24 5.91
CA GLN A 763 -46.33 -5.50 7.16
C GLN A 763 -46.39 -6.45 8.37
N ALA A 764 -46.98 -7.63 8.20
CA ALA A 764 -47.00 -8.67 9.22
C ALA A 764 -45.58 -9.13 9.57
N LEU A 765 -44.76 -9.40 8.56
CA LEU A 765 -43.37 -9.83 8.72
C LEU A 765 -42.54 -8.76 9.44
N LEU A 766 -42.66 -7.48 9.06
CA LEU A 766 -42.02 -6.37 9.78
C LEU A 766 -42.48 -6.24 11.23
N PHE A 767 -43.77 -6.44 11.51
CA PHE A 767 -44.28 -6.41 12.86
C PHE A 767 -43.66 -7.52 13.72
N LEU A 768 -43.58 -8.75 13.21
CA LEU A 768 -42.94 -9.87 13.90
C LEU A 768 -41.45 -9.58 14.16
N GLY A 769 -40.75 -8.95 13.21
CA GLY A 769 -39.36 -8.53 13.41
C GLY A 769 -39.15 -7.51 14.53
N LYS A 770 -40.15 -6.66 14.82
CA LYS A 770 -40.09 -5.68 15.92
C LYS A 770 -40.17 -6.33 17.30
N ILE A 771 -40.75 -7.52 17.43
CA ILE A 771 -40.82 -8.27 18.69
C ILE A 771 -39.42 -8.72 19.14
N HIS A 772 -38.48 -8.82 18.19
CA HIS A 772 -37.11 -9.28 18.42
C HIS A 772 -36.08 -8.15 18.53
N ARG A 773 -36.50 -6.88 18.39
CA ARG A 773 -35.67 -5.70 18.70
C ARG A 773 -35.88 -5.31 20.16
#